data_AF-A0A9P8N947-F1
#
_entry.id   AF-A0A9P8N947-F1
#
_cell.length_a   1.000
_cell.length_b   1.000
_cell.length_c   1.000
_cell.angle_alpha   90.00
_cell.angle_beta   90.00
_cell.angle_gamma   90.00
#
_symmetry.space_group_name_H-M   'P 1'
#
loop_
_entity.id
_entity.type
_entity.pdbx_description
1 polymer ?
#
loop_
_entity_poly.entity_id
_entity_poly.type
_entity_poly.pdbx_seq_one_letter_code
_entity_poly.pdbx_strand_id
1 'polypeptide(L)'
;MGSLPEPAYLYKNVVHDPTVPYVQSAEGMYIHLDNGQRILDATCGAAVSAIGHDVDRVKQAIISQLDQVEYSHPGFFPNAPAMQLADMLVESTGGKMSRACILGSGSEAVDAAMKLSHQYFAEENPDTRRTKFISRRGSWHGCTLGSLSLGDFKPRKARFKSILHPNVTHVSACDPYHALKDNEDLEMYVARLKQELDEEFQRQGPDTVCAFFLEPVAGTALGCVAAVPGYLKAMREVCDRYGALLVFDEIMCGMGRTGAIHAWQVDGVVPDIQLVGKGLAAGYGTISALLVSDRVVSGLKQGGGYFVHGQTYQSHPLGCAAAVEVQRIVKEYNLVDNCRKMGEYLGMELKLHLGDHPHVGDIRGRGLFWAVEFMEDKDSKTPFDSNLTLSKRLQTKGLEKGYDICLFAATGAVDGWNGDHFLLAPPYTVGKQDVDEITIASNQSLPAGDDLRSTDFQPEKWNEPRTNVWRILATFYSFIIVGANDGAYGAMIHYLGEYYKADYTTVSLVFLSPFIGYAIAALGNNWIHDRFGQRGIALIGSGLHIISYLAATSHPAYPVLIAVFIVSGLGNGILDASWNAWIGAMHNSSQLMGILHAFYGLGAALAPITATYLITDCDWEWYEFYYAMAIVAGIEFLTSVAAFWSSTGSKSKDSDACTEGTLSSDSSDNLMSSTPTRKPTLESLRIPSTWVISLFLFIYVGAEVTVGGWVFTFLVDLRNVPLSTAGFVSFSYWGGLTVGRVCLGFLTPFFNRQRLAVLLYLGCCIFLHITFCIVHDLRLLVLSVTLLGFFLGPLYPEAVIAQAKLLPKSLHVAAVGFACALGSAGGSVFPFITGAIAKGYGINVLQPI
;
A
#
# COMPACT_ATOMS: atom_id res chain seq x y z
N MET A 1 23.90 11.29 10.34
CA MET A 1 23.19 10.93 11.59
C MET A 1 22.68 9.51 11.41
N GLY A 2 22.99 8.62 12.35
CA GLY A 2 22.68 7.18 12.24
C GLY A 2 21.18 6.92 12.14
N SER A 3 20.79 5.84 11.44
CA SER A 3 19.40 5.33 11.54
C SER A 3 19.11 5.04 12.99
N LEU A 4 17.95 5.49 13.46
CA LEU A 4 17.29 4.79 14.55
C LEU A 4 17.12 3.33 14.10
N PRO A 5 17.56 2.34 14.88
CA PRO A 5 17.41 0.94 14.56
C PRO A 5 15.92 0.60 14.39
N GLU A 6 15.58 -0.32 13.50
CA GLU A 6 14.23 -0.88 13.42
C GLU A 6 13.82 -1.43 14.80
N PRO A 7 12.59 -1.17 15.25
CA PRO A 7 12.14 -1.70 16.53
C PRO A 7 12.15 -3.23 16.49
N ALA A 8 12.65 -3.86 17.56
CA ALA A 8 12.60 -5.31 17.71
C ALA A 8 11.17 -5.85 17.88
N TYR A 9 10.18 -4.97 18.08
CA TYR A 9 8.79 -5.33 18.21
C TYR A 9 8.17 -5.67 16.85
N LEU A 10 7.67 -6.90 16.72
CA LEU A 10 6.97 -7.36 15.51
C LEU A 10 5.56 -6.76 15.49
N TYR A 11 5.42 -5.60 14.87
CA TYR A 11 4.11 -5.04 14.54
C TYR A 11 3.40 -5.93 13.51
N LYS A 12 2.06 -5.85 13.49
CA LYS A 12 1.24 -6.48 12.45
C LYS A 12 1.67 -6.05 11.04
N ASN A 13 2.10 -4.79 10.91
CA ASN A 13 2.83 -4.32 9.74
C ASN A 13 4.34 -4.43 10.02
N VAL A 14 5.05 -5.28 9.28
CA VAL A 14 6.49 -5.50 9.48
C VAL A 14 7.33 -4.30 9.03
N VAL A 15 6.73 -3.37 8.29
CA VAL A 15 7.32 -2.06 8.01
C VAL A 15 6.85 -1.10 9.09
N HIS A 16 7.75 -0.76 10.01
CA HIS A 16 7.48 0.22 11.04
C HIS A 16 7.58 1.63 10.43
N ASP A 17 6.47 2.35 10.43
CA ASP A 17 6.47 3.77 10.11
C ASP A 17 6.87 4.55 11.37
N PRO A 18 8.08 5.16 11.40
CA PRO A 18 8.57 5.89 12.58
C PRO A 18 7.81 7.20 12.82
N THR A 19 6.91 7.59 11.92
CA THR A 19 6.05 8.77 12.08
C THR A 19 4.76 8.47 12.82
N VAL A 20 4.39 7.19 12.99
CA VAL A 20 3.23 6.81 13.78
C VAL A 20 3.53 7.13 15.25
N PRO A 21 2.78 8.07 15.87
CA PRO A 21 3.01 8.46 17.24
C PRO A 21 2.66 7.34 18.22
N TYR A 22 3.37 7.29 19.35
CA TYR A 22 3.09 6.33 20.41
C TYR A 22 2.07 6.89 21.40
N VAL A 23 1.29 6.00 22.02
CA VAL A 23 0.42 6.36 23.14
C VAL A 23 1.29 6.68 24.35
N GLN A 24 1.23 7.92 24.83
CA GLN A 24 1.97 8.40 26.00
C GLN A 24 1.15 8.23 27.29
N SER A 25 -0.14 8.53 27.25
CA SER A 25 -1.08 8.35 28.36
C SER A 25 -2.52 8.24 27.85
N ALA A 26 -3.46 7.92 28.73
CA ALA A 26 -4.88 7.92 28.43
C ALA A 26 -5.66 8.24 29.70
N GLU A 27 -6.77 8.99 29.59
CA GLU A 27 -7.62 9.41 30.71
C GLU A 27 -9.08 9.46 30.24
N GLY A 28 -9.99 8.87 31.02
CA GLY A 28 -11.40 8.83 30.67
C GLY A 28 -11.63 8.12 29.33
N MET A 29 -12.12 8.84 28.32
CA MET A 29 -12.30 8.31 26.96
C MET A 29 -11.27 8.84 25.95
N TYR A 30 -10.17 9.43 26.42
CA TYR A 30 -9.17 10.04 25.55
C TYR A 30 -7.82 9.33 25.64
N ILE A 31 -7.13 9.29 24.51
CA ILE A 31 -5.75 8.81 24.37
C ILE A 31 -4.88 10.00 24.02
N HIS A 32 -3.77 10.17 24.73
CA HIS A 32 -2.78 11.21 24.49
C HIS A 32 -1.54 10.60 23.82
N LEU A 33 -1.22 11.13 22.65
CA LEU A 33 -0.09 10.69 21.85
C LEU A 33 1.16 11.53 22.16
N ASP A 34 2.33 10.97 21.95
CA ASP A 34 3.63 11.64 22.19
C ASP A 34 3.88 12.87 21.30
N ASN A 35 3.15 12.99 20.19
CA ASN A 35 3.15 14.16 19.32
C ASN A 35 2.21 15.30 19.79
N GLY A 36 1.54 15.12 20.93
CA GLY A 36 0.64 16.09 21.54
C GLY A 36 -0.82 16.03 21.06
N GLN A 37 -1.18 15.11 20.15
CA GLN A 37 -2.59 14.87 19.80
C GLN A 37 -3.34 14.21 20.96
N ARG A 38 -4.61 14.61 21.12
CA ARG A 38 -5.56 14.01 22.06
C ARG A 38 -6.68 13.39 21.24
N ILE A 39 -6.72 12.06 21.20
CA ILE A 39 -7.66 11.28 20.39
C ILE A 39 -8.85 10.85 21.24
N LEU A 40 -10.06 11.08 20.76
CA LEU A 40 -11.31 10.55 21.28
C LEU A 40 -11.40 9.03 20.99
N ASP A 41 -11.26 8.21 22.02
CA ASP A 41 -11.36 6.75 21.91
C ASP A 41 -12.83 6.29 21.92
N ALA A 42 -13.53 6.54 20.81
CA ALA A 42 -14.92 6.13 20.62
C ALA A 42 -15.09 4.59 20.47
N THR A 43 -14.00 3.83 20.52
CA THR A 43 -13.97 2.38 20.26
C THR A 43 -13.60 1.55 21.48
N CYS A 44 -12.93 2.16 22.45
CA CYS A 44 -12.25 1.46 23.54
C CYS A 44 -11.32 0.35 23.00
N GLY A 45 -10.61 0.63 21.91
CA GLY A 45 -9.92 -0.37 21.10
C GLY A 45 -10.89 -1.41 20.53
N ALA A 46 -10.66 -2.69 20.78
CA ALA A 46 -11.60 -3.74 20.40
C ALA A 46 -12.74 -3.88 21.43
N ALA A 47 -13.38 -2.77 21.84
CA ALA A 47 -14.37 -2.71 22.92
C ALA A 47 -13.86 -3.18 24.30
N VAL A 48 -12.58 -2.97 24.59
CA VAL A 48 -11.89 -3.47 25.78
C VAL A 48 -12.01 -2.53 26.96
N SER A 49 -11.66 -1.24 26.82
CA SER A 49 -11.60 -0.23 27.89
C SER A 49 -12.98 0.22 28.41
N ALA A 50 -13.76 -0.74 28.90
CA ALA A 50 -15.19 -0.59 29.17
C ALA A 50 -15.56 0.45 30.22
N ILE A 51 -14.68 0.83 31.16
CA ILE A 51 -14.97 1.88 32.16
C ILE A 51 -14.13 3.16 31.94
N GLY A 52 -13.50 3.27 30.77
CA GLY A 52 -12.53 4.32 30.47
C GLY A 52 -11.13 4.00 31.01
N HIS A 53 -10.23 4.97 30.83
CA HIS A 53 -8.82 4.90 31.21
C HIS A 53 -8.57 5.63 32.54
N ASP A 54 -7.44 5.28 33.18
CA ASP A 54 -6.90 5.90 34.40
C ASP A 54 -7.76 5.85 35.70
N VAL A 55 -8.60 4.84 35.86
CA VAL A 55 -9.38 4.58 37.09
C VAL A 55 -8.49 4.15 38.28
N ASP A 56 -8.28 5.07 39.23
CA ASP A 56 -7.47 4.86 40.44
C ASP A 56 -7.85 3.64 41.27
N ARG A 57 -9.16 3.39 41.45
CA ARG A 57 -9.65 2.25 42.24
C ARG A 57 -9.12 0.91 41.71
N VAL A 58 -9.08 0.73 40.40
CA VAL A 58 -8.59 -0.52 39.79
C VAL A 58 -7.07 -0.63 39.91
N LYS A 59 -6.33 0.49 39.71
CA LYS A 59 -4.88 0.53 39.95
C LYS A 59 -4.54 0.12 41.38
N GLN A 60 -5.26 0.65 42.38
CA GLN A 60 -5.06 0.31 43.78
C GLN A 60 -5.41 -1.15 44.10
N ALA A 61 -6.45 -1.71 43.48
CA ALA A 61 -6.78 -3.14 43.63
C ALA A 61 -5.66 -4.05 43.10
N ILE A 62 -5.03 -3.70 41.97
CA ILE A 62 -3.90 -4.43 41.41
C ILE A 62 -2.67 -4.30 42.30
N ILE A 63 -2.32 -3.08 42.75
CA ILE A 63 -1.18 -2.84 43.65
C ILE A 63 -1.36 -3.62 44.97
N SER A 64 -2.56 -3.57 45.55
CA SER A 64 -2.87 -4.30 46.79
C SER A 64 -2.75 -5.82 46.63
N GLN A 65 -3.06 -6.36 45.45
CA GLN A 65 -2.86 -7.77 45.16
C GLN A 65 -1.37 -8.09 44.92
N LEU A 66 -0.64 -7.19 44.26
CA LEU A 66 0.80 -7.32 44.03
C LEU A 66 1.59 -7.36 45.36
N ASP A 67 1.18 -6.56 46.34
CA ASP A 67 1.77 -6.55 47.69
C ASP A 67 1.54 -7.86 48.46
N GLN A 68 0.55 -8.68 48.04
CA GLN A 68 0.25 -9.97 48.65
C GLN A 68 0.92 -11.14 47.92
N VAL A 69 0.58 -11.31 46.63
CA VAL A 69 1.12 -12.36 45.76
C VAL A 69 0.84 -12.02 44.30
N GLU A 70 1.90 -12.03 43.49
CA GLU A 70 1.84 -11.78 42.06
C GLU A 70 1.28 -12.98 41.30
N TYR A 71 1.69 -14.21 41.67
CA TYR A 71 1.38 -15.44 40.95
C TYR A 71 1.26 -16.66 41.88
N SER A 72 0.27 -17.50 41.61
CA SER A 72 0.15 -18.85 42.18
C SER A 72 -0.50 -19.79 41.16
N HIS A 73 0.06 -21.00 41.01
CA HIS A 73 -0.46 -21.94 40.02
C HIS A 73 -1.78 -22.58 40.52
N PRO A 74 -2.90 -22.44 39.78
CA PRO A 74 -4.23 -22.83 40.24
C PRO A 74 -4.41 -24.34 40.42
N GLY A 75 -3.55 -25.16 39.80
CA GLY A 75 -3.55 -26.61 40.01
C GLY A 75 -3.05 -27.08 41.38
N PHE A 76 -2.39 -26.19 42.15
CA PHE A 76 -1.91 -26.50 43.50
C PHE A 76 -2.60 -25.65 44.56
N PHE A 77 -2.73 -24.35 44.29
CA PHE A 77 -3.21 -23.38 45.26
C PHE A 77 -4.35 -22.54 44.69
N PRO A 78 -5.51 -22.48 45.35
CA PRO A 78 -6.53 -21.49 45.01
C PRO A 78 -6.02 -20.09 45.36
N ASN A 79 -6.48 -19.08 44.62
CA ASN A 79 -6.26 -17.68 44.98
C ASN A 79 -7.60 -16.95 45.18
N ALA A 80 -7.65 -16.08 46.19
CA ALA A 80 -8.88 -15.42 46.61
C ALA A 80 -9.53 -14.55 45.51
N PRO A 81 -8.78 -13.74 44.73
CA PRO A 81 -9.37 -12.95 43.66
C PRO A 81 -10.05 -13.79 42.58
N ALA A 82 -9.48 -14.93 42.20
CA ALA A 82 -10.08 -15.82 41.20
C ALA A 82 -11.37 -16.47 41.73
N MET A 83 -11.39 -16.90 42.98
CA MET A 83 -12.62 -17.44 43.62
C MET A 83 -13.71 -16.38 43.68
N GLN A 84 -13.35 -15.18 44.15
CA GLN A 84 -14.30 -14.07 44.23
C GLN A 84 -14.85 -13.67 42.85
N LEU A 85 -13.99 -13.62 41.82
CA LEU A 85 -14.42 -13.33 40.46
C LEU A 85 -15.38 -14.42 39.95
N ALA A 86 -15.06 -15.69 40.19
CA ALA A 86 -15.92 -16.80 39.79
C ALA A 86 -17.30 -16.73 40.46
N ASP A 87 -17.36 -16.41 41.76
CA ASP A 87 -18.62 -16.23 42.49
C ASP A 87 -19.42 -15.06 41.90
N MET A 88 -18.80 -13.90 41.69
CA MET A 88 -19.47 -12.73 41.09
C MET A 88 -20.04 -13.02 39.71
N LEU A 89 -19.30 -13.76 38.87
CA LEU A 89 -19.73 -14.15 37.53
C LEU A 89 -20.90 -15.14 37.56
N VAL A 90 -20.88 -16.11 38.47
CA VAL A 90 -21.96 -17.09 38.61
C VAL A 90 -23.22 -16.42 39.16
N GLU A 91 -23.07 -15.58 40.20
CA GLU A 91 -24.16 -14.81 40.80
C GLU A 91 -24.83 -13.87 39.78
N SER A 92 -24.07 -13.23 38.89
CA SER A 92 -24.64 -12.32 37.89
C SER A 92 -25.56 -13.02 36.87
N THR A 93 -25.46 -14.34 36.75
CA THR A 93 -26.36 -15.13 35.91
C THR A 93 -27.73 -15.41 36.55
N GLY A 94 -27.92 -15.07 37.83
CA GLY A 94 -29.14 -15.42 38.58
C GLY A 94 -29.28 -16.94 38.81
N GLY A 95 -28.15 -17.63 39.02
CA GLY A 95 -28.10 -19.08 39.27
C GLY A 95 -28.30 -19.96 38.03
N LYS A 96 -28.18 -19.39 36.82
CA LYS A 96 -28.30 -20.13 35.56
C LYS A 96 -27.00 -20.87 35.18
N MET A 97 -25.86 -20.28 35.52
CA MET A 97 -24.55 -20.94 35.44
C MET A 97 -24.14 -21.44 36.82
N SER A 98 -23.26 -22.44 36.87
CA SER A 98 -22.88 -23.12 38.12
C SER A 98 -21.40 -22.96 38.46
N ARG A 99 -20.53 -22.81 37.45
CA ARG A 99 -19.08 -22.70 37.62
C ARG A 99 -18.51 -21.70 36.63
N ALA A 100 -17.40 -21.06 36.98
CA ALA A 100 -16.59 -20.26 36.08
C ALA A 100 -15.15 -20.78 36.07
N CYS A 101 -14.54 -20.81 34.89
CA CYS A 101 -13.12 -21.07 34.72
C CYS A 101 -12.47 -19.81 34.12
N ILE A 102 -11.47 -19.27 34.81
CA ILE A 102 -10.84 -17.99 34.49
C ILE A 102 -9.59 -18.21 33.64
N LEU A 103 -9.46 -17.50 32.53
CA LEU A 103 -8.44 -17.69 31.48
C LEU A 103 -7.79 -16.34 31.09
N GLY A 104 -6.73 -16.36 30.28
CA GLY A 104 -5.98 -15.15 29.92
C GLY A 104 -6.56 -14.38 28.73
N SER A 105 -7.17 -15.07 27.76
CA SER A 105 -7.69 -14.43 26.54
C SER A 105 -8.97 -15.09 26.00
N GLY A 106 -9.75 -14.30 25.25
CA GLY A 106 -10.97 -14.82 24.61
C GLY A 106 -10.73 -16.01 23.67
N SER A 107 -9.58 -16.04 22.97
CA SER A 107 -9.24 -17.17 22.09
C SER A 107 -8.98 -18.45 22.91
N GLU A 108 -8.34 -18.34 24.08
CA GLU A 108 -8.19 -19.46 25.01
C GLU A 108 -9.54 -19.92 25.56
N ALA A 109 -10.46 -19.00 25.85
CA ALA A 109 -11.81 -19.33 26.32
C ALA A 109 -12.60 -20.14 25.28
N VAL A 110 -12.46 -19.81 23.99
CA VAL A 110 -13.05 -20.59 22.91
C VAL A 110 -12.42 -21.98 22.81
N ASP A 111 -11.09 -22.09 22.82
CA ASP A 111 -10.42 -23.40 22.77
C ASP A 111 -10.78 -24.27 24.00
N ALA A 112 -10.89 -23.64 25.18
CA ALA A 112 -11.36 -24.31 26.39
C ALA A 112 -12.81 -24.80 26.25
N ALA A 113 -13.72 -24.00 25.71
CA ALA A 113 -15.10 -24.42 25.46
C ALA A 113 -15.21 -25.56 24.44
N MET A 114 -14.40 -25.54 23.37
CA MET A 114 -14.35 -26.65 22.42
C MET A 114 -13.92 -27.95 23.10
N LYS A 115 -12.85 -27.88 23.92
CA LYS A 115 -12.36 -29.02 24.71
C LYS A 115 -13.39 -29.51 25.71
N LEU A 116 -14.01 -28.60 26.46
CA LEU A 116 -15.02 -28.93 27.47
C LEU A 116 -16.24 -29.58 26.83
N SER A 117 -16.68 -29.08 25.67
CA SER A 117 -17.82 -29.63 24.95
C SER A 117 -17.55 -31.05 24.48
N HIS A 118 -16.37 -31.32 23.93
CA HIS A 118 -15.99 -32.68 23.55
C HIS A 118 -15.83 -33.60 24.77
N GLN A 119 -15.14 -33.13 25.82
CA GLN A 119 -14.93 -33.91 27.03
C GLN A 119 -16.27 -34.29 27.69
N TYR A 120 -17.23 -33.36 27.80
CA TYR A 120 -18.56 -33.65 28.35
C TYR A 120 -19.18 -34.91 27.73
N PHE A 121 -19.18 -35.03 26.40
CA PHE A 121 -19.72 -36.21 25.73
C PHE A 121 -18.83 -37.45 25.84
N ALA A 122 -17.51 -37.28 25.97
CA ALA A 122 -16.59 -38.39 26.18
C ALA A 122 -16.74 -38.99 27.59
N GLU A 123 -17.06 -38.17 28.58
CA GLU A 123 -17.39 -38.61 29.94
C GLU A 123 -18.76 -39.30 29.99
N GLU A 124 -19.75 -38.82 29.23
CA GLU A 124 -21.05 -39.51 29.11
C GLU A 124 -20.94 -40.83 28.34
N ASN A 125 -20.09 -40.88 27.31
CA ASN A 125 -19.84 -42.06 26.49
C ASN A 125 -18.40 -42.07 25.95
N PRO A 126 -17.52 -42.98 26.43
CA PRO A 126 -16.15 -43.09 25.94
C PRO A 126 -16.03 -43.39 24.43
N ASP A 127 -17.03 -44.02 23.83
CA ASP A 127 -17.09 -44.34 22.40
C ASP A 127 -17.83 -43.27 21.58
N THR A 128 -17.99 -42.05 22.12
CA THR A 128 -18.70 -40.97 21.46
C THR A 128 -18.11 -40.63 20.09
N ARG A 129 -18.99 -40.42 19.11
CA ARG A 129 -18.60 -39.90 17.77
C ARG A 129 -18.58 -38.38 17.73
N ARG A 130 -19.00 -37.70 18.81
CA ARG A 130 -19.09 -36.24 18.89
C ARG A 130 -17.70 -35.61 18.90
N THR A 131 -17.32 -35.07 17.76
CA THR A 131 -16.00 -34.45 17.51
C THR A 131 -16.09 -33.16 16.69
N LYS A 132 -17.27 -32.82 16.15
CA LYS A 132 -17.47 -31.69 15.24
C LYS A 132 -18.11 -30.50 15.92
N PHE A 133 -17.97 -29.33 15.29
CA PHE A 133 -18.54 -28.07 15.77
C PHE A 133 -19.24 -27.35 14.62
N ILE A 134 -20.32 -26.63 14.95
CA ILE A 134 -21.01 -25.74 14.01
C ILE A 134 -20.85 -24.31 14.52
N SER A 135 -20.55 -23.37 13.64
CA SER A 135 -20.57 -21.93 13.89
C SER A 135 -21.31 -21.22 12.75
N ARG A 136 -21.19 -19.89 12.66
CA ARG A 136 -21.87 -19.07 11.66
C ARG A 136 -20.88 -18.48 10.68
N ARG A 137 -21.31 -18.27 9.43
CA ARG A 137 -20.56 -17.49 8.44
C ARG A 137 -20.34 -16.07 8.95
N GLY A 138 -19.15 -15.52 8.71
CA GLY A 138 -18.76 -14.20 9.22
C GLY A 138 -18.60 -14.10 10.74
N SER A 139 -18.55 -15.19 11.51
CA SER A 139 -18.29 -15.11 12.97
C SER A 139 -16.81 -14.83 13.28
N TRP A 140 -16.55 -14.21 14.44
CA TRP A 140 -15.19 -14.03 14.96
C TRP A 140 -15.04 -14.56 16.39
N HIS A 141 -14.35 -15.68 16.52
CA HIS A 141 -14.16 -16.38 17.80
C HIS A 141 -12.71 -16.34 18.33
N GLY A 142 -11.75 -15.77 17.59
CA GLY A 142 -10.37 -15.65 18.08
C GLY A 142 -9.31 -15.99 17.03
N CYS A 143 -8.07 -16.11 17.51
CA CYS A 143 -6.87 -16.20 16.65
C CYS A 143 -5.93 -17.37 16.99
N THR A 144 -6.29 -18.26 17.92
CA THR A 144 -5.62 -19.58 18.05
C THR A 144 -6.06 -20.50 16.90
N LEU A 145 -5.37 -21.60 16.64
CA LEU A 145 -5.79 -22.51 15.55
C LEU A 145 -7.20 -23.08 15.76
N GLY A 146 -7.60 -23.38 17.00
CA GLY A 146 -8.96 -23.83 17.33
C GLY A 146 -10.00 -22.74 17.08
N SER A 147 -9.89 -21.62 17.78
CA SER A 147 -10.80 -20.48 17.64
C SER A 147 -10.87 -19.88 16.23
N LEU A 148 -9.75 -19.85 15.49
CA LEU A 148 -9.72 -19.40 14.10
C LEU A 148 -10.36 -20.40 13.14
N SER A 149 -10.28 -21.71 13.43
CA SER A 149 -11.03 -22.74 12.69
C SER A 149 -12.54 -22.56 12.89
N LEU A 150 -12.93 -22.27 14.14
CA LEU A 150 -14.31 -22.05 14.55
C LEU A 150 -14.93 -20.80 13.89
N GLY A 151 -14.21 -19.67 13.87
CA GLY A 151 -14.66 -18.44 13.21
C GLY A 151 -14.70 -18.53 11.68
N ASP A 152 -15.32 -17.55 11.03
CA ASP A 152 -15.36 -17.42 9.55
C ASP A 152 -15.06 -15.99 9.07
N PHE A 153 -14.24 -15.24 9.81
CA PHE A 153 -13.73 -13.95 9.35
C PHE A 153 -12.64 -14.15 8.28
N LYS A 154 -13.05 -14.22 7.00
CA LYS A 154 -12.20 -14.68 5.88
C LYS A 154 -10.86 -13.93 5.73
N PRO A 155 -10.78 -12.59 5.86
CA PRO A 155 -9.51 -11.86 5.76
C PRO A 155 -8.46 -12.31 6.78
N ARG A 156 -8.90 -12.81 7.94
CA ARG A 156 -8.00 -13.33 8.99
C ARG A 156 -7.76 -14.84 8.86
N LYS A 157 -8.73 -15.59 8.32
CA LYS A 157 -8.72 -17.05 8.22
C LYS A 157 -8.00 -17.59 6.97
N ALA A 158 -8.13 -16.90 5.83
CA ALA A 158 -7.82 -17.46 4.51
C ALA A 158 -6.38 -17.96 4.36
N ARG A 159 -5.40 -17.23 4.91
CA ARG A 159 -3.97 -17.60 4.83
C ARG A 159 -3.63 -18.88 5.58
N PHE A 160 -4.45 -19.28 6.55
CA PHE A 160 -4.16 -20.41 7.45
C PHE A 160 -4.96 -21.66 7.13
N LYS A 161 -5.83 -21.65 6.10
CA LYS A 161 -6.76 -22.75 5.79
C LYS A 161 -6.13 -24.15 5.82
N SER A 162 -4.90 -24.31 5.34
CA SER A 162 -4.20 -25.60 5.29
C SER A 162 -3.81 -26.18 6.65
N ILE A 163 -3.79 -25.37 7.71
CA ILE A 163 -3.41 -25.77 9.07
C ILE A 163 -4.58 -25.66 10.06
N LEU A 164 -5.79 -25.36 9.58
CA LEU A 164 -7.01 -25.28 10.40
C LEU A 164 -7.69 -26.65 10.51
N HIS A 165 -8.43 -26.85 11.59
CA HIS A 165 -9.12 -28.11 11.84
C HIS A 165 -10.30 -28.33 10.86
N PRO A 166 -10.44 -29.53 10.28
CA PRO A 166 -11.49 -29.82 9.30
C PRO A 166 -12.85 -30.16 9.93
N ASN A 167 -12.96 -30.25 11.26
CA ASN A 167 -14.15 -30.67 12.00
C ASN A 167 -15.12 -29.50 12.34
N VAL A 168 -14.95 -28.34 11.70
CA VAL A 168 -15.82 -27.18 11.87
C VAL A 168 -16.62 -26.92 10.61
N THR A 169 -17.91 -26.62 10.77
CA THR A 169 -18.79 -26.20 9.67
C THR A 169 -19.54 -24.91 10.02
N HIS A 170 -20.10 -24.25 9.00
CA HIS A 170 -20.68 -22.92 9.15
C HIS A 170 -22.05 -22.82 8.47
N VAL A 171 -23.05 -22.42 9.24
CA VAL A 171 -24.40 -22.03 8.76
C VAL A 171 -24.49 -20.52 8.59
N SER A 172 -25.54 -20.01 7.95
CA SER A 172 -25.75 -18.56 7.81
C SER A 172 -25.86 -17.84 9.16
N ALA A 173 -25.35 -16.62 9.23
CA ALA A 173 -25.58 -15.74 10.37
C ALA A 173 -26.99 -15.13 10.32
N CYS A 174 -27.46 -14.65 11.47
CA CYS A 174 -28.64 -13.80 11.55
C CYS A 174 -28.25 -12.38 11.19
N ASP A 175 -28.48 -11.99 9.95
CA ASP A 175 -28.20 -10.68 9.38
C ASP A 175 -29.38 -10.25 8.48
N PRO A 176 -30.42 -9.63 9.05
CA PRO A 176 -31.62 -9.29 8.30
C PRO A 176 -31.37 -8.21 7.25
N TYR A 177 -30.34 -7.36 7.38
CA TYR A 177 -30.09 -6.32 6.39
C TYR A 177 -29.67 -6.93 5.05
N HIS A 178 -28.83 -7.97 5.08
CA HIS A 178 -28.35 -8.64 3.86
C HIS A 178 -29.16 -9.87 3.45
N ALA A 179 -29.69 -10.62 4.42
CA ALA A 179 -30.23 -11.96 4.15
C ALA A 179 -31.76 -12.07 4.22
N LEU A 180 -32.49 -11.04 4.67
CA LEU A 180 -33.96 -11.03 4.64
C LEU A 180 -34.44 -10.85 3.20
N LYS A 181 -35.31 -11.74 2.72
CA LYS A 181 -35.85 -11.67 1.36
C LYS A 181 -37.07 -10.76 1.29
N ASP A 182 -37.34 -10.17 0.14
CA ASP A 182 -38.48 -9.25 -0.06
C ASP A 182 -39.86 -9.88 0.28
N ASN A 183 -39.98 -11.21 0.15
CA ASN A 183 -41.18 -11.96 0.44
C ASN A 183 -41.18 -12.64 1.82
N GLU A 184 -40.30 -12.22 2.72
CA GLU A 184 -40.06 -12.84 4.02
C GLU A 184 -40.20 -11.79 5.14
N ASP A 185 -40.94 -12.12 6.20
CA ASP A 185 -40.90 -11.36 7.46
C ASP A 185 -39.84 -11.94 8.42
N LEU A 186 -39.65 -11.31 9.58
CA LEU A 186 -38.65 -11.79 10.55
C LEU A 186 -38.95 -13.19 11.09
N GLU A 187 -40.22 -13.59 11.21
CA GLU A 187 -40.58 -14.92 11.70
C GLU A 187 -40.21 -16.00 10.68
N MET A 188 -40.54 -15.76 9.40
CA MET A 188 -40.15 -16.64 8.29
C MET A 188 -38.62 -16.73 8.15
N TYR A 189 -37.92 -15.59 8.32
CA TYR A 189 -36.46 -15.55 8.31
C TYR A 189 -35.84 -16.42 9.40
N VAL A 190 -36.32 -16.28 10.64
CA VAL A 190 -35.87 -17.12 11.76
C VAL A 190 -36.19 -18.59 11.50
N ALA A 191 -37.37 -18.91 10.96
CA ALA A 191 -37.75 -20.29 10.62
C ALA A 191 -36.80 -20.90 9.57
N ARG A 192 -36.39 -20.11 8.56
CA ARG A 192 -35.41 -20.56 7.56
C ARG A 192 -34.03 -20.82 8.16
N LEU A 193 -33.53 -19.92 9.00
CA LEU A 193 -32.23 -20.13 9.68
C LEU A 193 -32.28 -21.34 10.63
N LYS A 194 -33.41 -21.56 11.29
CA LYS A 194 -33.65 -22.76 12.12
C LYS A 194 -33.58 -24.04 11.29
N GLN A 195 -34.23 -24.03 10.14
CA GLN A 195 -34.22 -25.15 9.21
C GLN A 195 -32.79 -25.41 8.69
N GLU A 196 -32.05 -24.37 8.32
CA GLU A 196 -30.66 -24.51 7.86
C GLU A 196 -29.77 -25.16 8.93
N LEU A 197 -29.90 -24.76 10.20
CA LEU A 197 -29.15 -25.40 11.29
C LEU A 197 -29.56 -26.87 11.46
N ASP A 198 -30.85 -27.17 11.39
CA ASP A 198 -31.36 -28.55 11.46
C ASP A 198 -30.78 -29.43 10.34
N GLU A 199 -30.79 -28.93 9.10
CA GLU A 199 -30.22 -29.59 7.93
C GLU A 199 -28.71 -29.82 8.08
N GLU A 200 -27.97 -28.85 8.65
CA GLU A 200 -26.54 -29.00 8.89
C GLU A 200 -26.22 -30.08 9.94
N PHE A 201 -27.00 -30.17 11.02
CA PHE A 201 -26.89 -31.28 11.98
C PHE A 201 -27.13 -32.64 11.31
N GLN A 202 -28.16 -32.74 10.47
CA GLN A 202 -28.45 -33.97 9.72
C GLN A 202 -27.30 -34.31 8.76
N ARG A 203 -26.77 -33.33 8.03
CA ARG A 203 -25.67 -33.50 7.08
C ARG A 203 -24.39 -33.97 7.75
N GLN A 204 -24.07 -33.43 8.94
CA GLN A 204 -22.88 -33.86 9.68
C GLN A 204 -23.02 -35.23 10.31
N GLY A 205 -24.25 -35.71 10.52
CA GLY A 205 -24.55 -36.79 11.45
C GLY A 205 -24.80 -36.20 12.84
N PRO A 206 -26.05 -36.17 13.34
CA PRO A 206 -26.40 -35.43 14.55
C PRO A 206 -25.64 -35.85 15.82
N ASP A 207 -25.21 -37.11 15.88
CA ASP A 207 -24.44 -37.69 16.97
C ASP A 207 -22.91 -37.48 16.82
N THR A 208 -22.49 -36.67 15.84
CA THR A 208 -21.08 -36.30 15.62
C THR A 208 -20.77 -34.86 16.03
N VAL A 209 -21.78 -34.04 16.32
CA VAL A 209 -21.62 -32.62 16.63
C VAL A 209 -21.59 -32.41 18.14
N CYS A 210 -20.54 -31.81 18.69
CA CYS A 210 -20.46 -31.45 20.11
C CYS A 210 -21.34 -30.23 20.42
N ALA A 211 -21.15 -29.15 19.67
CA ALA A 211 -21.72 -27.86 20.04
C ALA A 211 -21.95 -26.93 18.85
N PHE A 212 -22.91 -26.02 19.03
CA PHE A 212 -23.14 -24.87 18.17
C PHE A 212 -22.67 -23.59 18.86
N PHE A 213 -21.79 -22.84 18.20
CA PHE A 213 -21.22 -21.58 18.70
C PHE A 213 -21.81 -20.38 17.96
N LEU A 214 -22.19 -19.35 18.72
CA LEU A 214 -22.63 -18.08 18.16
C LEU A 214 -22.33 -16.91 19.11
N GLU A 215 -22.19 -15.71 18.55
CA GLU A 215 -22.22 -14.45 19.30
C GLU A 215 -23.67 -13.91 19.28
N PRO A 216 -24.32 -13.63 20.44
CA PRO A 216 -25.68 -13.08 20.48
C PRO A 216 -25.82 -11.74 19.75
N VAL A 217 -24.78 -10.92 19.82
CA VAL A 217 -24.56 -9.75 18.96
C VAL A 217 -23.18 -9.91 18.35
N ALA A 218 -23.10 -10.02 17.03
CA ALA A 218 -21.86 -10.22 16.31
C ALA A 218 -20.94 -9.01 16.47
N GLY A 219 -19.65 -9.27 16.66
CA GLY A 219 -18.67 -8.23 16.90
C GLY A 219 -18.11 -7.62 15.63
N THR A 220 -16.78 -7.58 15.55
CA THR A 220 -16.02 -6.95 14.46
C THR A 220 -16.42 -7.41 13.06
N ALA A 221 -16.61 -8.72 12.85
CA ALA A 221 -16.68 -9.29 11.51
C ALA A 221 -17.97 -8.94 10.75
N LEU A 222 -19.13 -8.90 11.43
CA LEU A 222 -20.40 -8.48 10.83
C LEU A 222 -20.82 -7.07 11.23
N GLY A 223 -20.10 -6.42 12.15
CA GLY A 223 -20.39 -5.05 12.57
C GLY A 223 -21.64 -4.95 13.45
N CYS A 224 -21.58 -5.38 14.71
CA CYS A 224 -22.63 -5.15 15.71
C CYS A 224 -24.04 -5.69 15.34
N VAL A 225 -24.13 -6.70 14.46
CA VAL A 225 -25.41 -7.32 14.09
C VAL A 225 -26.00 -8.06 15.27
N ALA A 226 -27.14 -7.58 15.78
CA ALA A 226 -27.87 -8.23 16.85
C ALA A 226 -28.77 -9.35 16.31
N ALA A 227 -28.88 -10.45 17.06
CA ALA A 227 -29.90 -11.46 16.81
C ALA A 227 -31.30 -10.81 16.80
N VAL A 228 -32.11 -11.14 15.80
CA VAL A 228 -33.52 -10.72 15.76
C VAL A 228 -34.33 -11.52 16.79
N PRO A 229 -35.48 -10.98 17.26
CA PRO A 229 -36.33 -11.67 18.22
C PRO A 229 -36.66 -13.10 17.77
N GLY A 230 -36.57 -14.06 18.70
CA GLY A 230 -36.86 -15.47 18.43
C GLY A 230 -35.70 -16.29 17.83
N TYR A 231 -34.66 -15.66 17.26
CA TYR A 231 -33.53 -16.37 16.66
C TYR A 231 -32.79 -17.27 17.67
N LEU A 232 -32.38 -16.72 18.82
CA LEU A 232 -31.64 -17.50 19.83
C LEU A 232 -32.45 -18.69 20.35
N LYS A 233 -33.77 -18.50 20.53
CA LYS A 233 -34.69 -19.57 20.95
C LYS A 233 -34.76 -20.67 19.89
N ALA A 234 -34.86 -20.30 18.62
CA ALA A 234 -34.90 -21.24 17.51
C ALA A 234 -33.60 -22.08 17.43
N MET A 235 -32.43 -21.46 17.60
CA MET A 235 -31.15 -22.17 17.61
C MET A 235 -31.04 -23.12 18.82
N ARG A 236 -31.50 -22.68 20.00
CA ARG A 236 -31.55 -23.51 21.21
C ARG A 236 -32.41 -24.76 21.01
N GLU A 237 -33.60 -24.63 20.43
CA GLU A 237 -34.50 -25.75 20.16
C GLU A 237 -33.86 -26.82 19.25
N VAL A 238 -33.04 -26.40 18.27
CA VAL A 238 -32.30 -27.34 17.40
C VAL A 238 -31.18 -28.04 18.16
N CYS A 239 -30.41 -27.30 18.99
CA CYS A 239 -29.37 -27.90 19.82
C CYS A 239 -29.95 -28.94 20.79
N ASP A 240 -31.06 -28.61 21.45
CA ASP A 240 -31.77 -29.51 22.36
C ASP A 240 -32.26 -30.79 21.67
N ARG A 241 -32.83 -30.65 20.46
CA ARG A 241 -33.31 -31.78 19.66
C ARG A 241 -32.23 -32.82 19.42
N TYR A 242 -31.00 -32.37 19.15
CA TYR A 242 -29.87 -33.26 18.83
C TYR A 242 -28.95 -33.53 20.03
N GLY A 243 -29.27 -32.99 21.21
CA GLY A 243 -28.49 -33.12 22.43
C GLY A 243 -27.15 -32.37 22.42
N ALA A 244 -26.86 -31.56 21.40
CA ALA A 244 -25.64 -30.76 21.30
C ALA A 244 -25.67 -29.59 22.30
N LEU A 245 -24.49 -29.10 22.69
CA LEU A 245 -24.36 -27.94 23.58
C LEU A 245 -24.53 -26.63 22.80
N LEU A 246 -25.19 -25.65 23.40
CA LEU A 246 -25.25 -24.29 22.90
C LEU A 246 -24.20 -23.42 23.60
N VAL A 247 -23.31 -22.79 22.83
CA VAL A 247 -22.25 -21.93 23.36
C VAL A 247 -22.43 -20.50 22.87
N PHE A 248 -22.55 -19.56 23.81
CA PHE A 248 -22.57 -18.14 23.50
C PHE A 248 -21.22 -17.50 23.73
N ASP A 249 -20.65 -16.97 22.65
CA ASP A 249 -19.50 -16.09 22.70
C ASP A 249 -19.96 -14.66 23.00
N GLU A 250 -19.86 -14.27 24.27
CA GLU A 250 -20.14 -12.92 24.74
C GLU A 250 -18.85 -12.16 25.10
N ILE A 251 -17.70 -12.54 24.53
CA ILE A 251 -16.42 -11.89 24.82
C ILE A 251 -16.46 -10.40 24.47
N MET A 252 -17.23 -10.00 23.44
CA MET A 252 -17.38 -8.60 23.03
C MET A 252 -18.72 -7.98 23.44
N CYS A 253 -19.82 -8.70 23.30
CA CYS A 253 -21.17 -8.16 23.50
C CYS A 253 -21.71 -8.30 24.94
N GLY A 254 -21.05 -9.12 25.77
CA GLY A 254 -21.42 -9.33 27.17
C GLY A 254 -20.82 -8.30 28.11
N MET A 255 -20.89 -8.62 29.40
CA MET A 255 -20.40 -7.80 30.51
C MET A 255 -20.90 -6.35 30.48
N GLY A 256 -22.17 -6.14 30.10
CA GLY A 256 -22.82 -4.82 30.13
C GLY A 256 -22.88 -4.08 28.79
N ARG A 257 -22.01 -4.41 27.83
CA ARG A 257 -21.83 -3.67 26.57
C ARG A 257 -23.14 -3.44 25.81
N THR A 258 -23.98 -4.47 25.75
CA THR A 258 -25.26 -4.42 25.04
C THR A 258 -26.45 -3.91 25.88
N GLY A 259 -26.19 -3.30 27.05
CA GLY A 259 -27.23 -2.82 27.97
C GLY A 259 -27.79 -3.90 28.91
N ALA A 260 -27.22 -5.10 28.88
CA ALA A 260 -27.46 -6.19 29.81
C ALA A 260 -26.11 -6.79 30.25
N ILE A 261 -26.04 -7.34 31.47
CA ILE A 261 -24.79 -7.98 31.95
C ILE A 261 -24.43 -9.15 31.05
N HIS A 262 -25.41 -10.00 30.74
CA HIS A 262 -25.26 -11.05 29.75
C HIS A 262 -26.21 -10.77 28.58
N ALA A 263 -25.70 -10.73 27.36
CA ALA A 263 -26.45 -10.36 26.17
C ALA A 263 -27.67 -11.27 25.94
N TRP A 264 -27.58 -12.54 26.36
CA TRP A 264 -28.68 -13.50 26.31
C TRP A 264 -29.86 -13.19 27.24
N GLN A 265 -29.69 -12.33 28.25
CA GLN A 265 -30.78 -11.95 29.17
C GLN A 265 -31.90 -11.20 28.46
N VAL A 266 -31.60 -10.51 27.35
CA VAL A 266 -32.59 -9.77 26.56
C VAL A 266 -33.61 -10.72 25.94
N ASP A 267 -33.16 -11.86 25.42
CA ASP A 267 -34.02 -12.88 24.78
C ASP A 267 -34.44 -14.00 25.74
N GLY A 268 -33.87 -14.04 26.95
CA GLY A 268 -34.17 -15.05 27.96
C GLY A 268 -33.67 -16.46 27.63
N VAL A 269 -32.69 -16.61 26.72
CA VAL A 269 -32.18 -17.92 26.26
C VAL A 269 -30.86 -18.23 26.95
N VAL A 270 -30.84 -19.20 27.86
CA VAL A 270 -29.61 -19.56 28.59
C VAL A 270 -28.77 -20.55 27.76
N PRO A 271 -27.47 -20.28 27.52
CA PRO A 271 -26.57 -21.24 26.88
C PRO A 271 -26.09 -22.32 27.86
N ASP A 272 -25.53 -23.41 27.35
CA ASP A 272 -24.88 -24.42 28.21
C ASP A 272 -23.48 -23.97 28.66
N ILE A 273 -22.80 -23.18 27.83
CA ILE A 273 -21.51 -22.54 28.11
C ILE A 273 -21.56 -21.09 27.61
N GLN A 274 -21.09 -20.14 28.42
CA GLN A 274 -20.96 -18.73 28.04
C GLN A 274 -19.49 -18.30 28.12
N LEU A 275 -19.02 -17.55 27.15
CA LEU A 275 -17.67 -16.98 27.13
C LEU A 275 -17.74 -15.48 27.39
N VAL A 276 -16.86 -14.95 28.23
CA VAL A 276 -16.75 -13.52 28.55
C VAL A 276 -15.29 -13.08 28.60
N GLY A 277 -15.02 -11.80 28.38
CA GLY A 277 -13.67 -11.22 28.41
C GLY A 277 -13.75 -9.70 28.29
N LYS A 278 -12.73 -9.06 27.71
CA LYS A 278 -12.70 -7.61 27.39
C LYS A 278 -13.22 -6.72 28.52
N GLY A 279 -14.49 -6.31 28.48
CA GLY A 279 -15.16 -5.54 29.52
C GLY A 279 -15.15 -6.19 30.92
N LEU A 280 -14.79 -7.48 31.03
CA LEU A 280 -14.56 -8.18 32.28
C LEU A 280 -13.53 -7.47 33.19
N ALA A 281 -12.41 -7.01 32.64
CA ALA A 281 -11.40 -6.23 33.37
C ALA A 281 -11.07 -4.89 32.72
N ALA A 282 -11.84 -4.46 31.73
CA ALA A 282 -11.73 -3.16 31.10
C ALA A 282 -10.30 -2.79 30.62
N GLY A 283 -9.47 -3.77 30.23
CA GLY A 283 -8.08 -3.55 29.81
C GLY A 283 -7.04 -3.46 30.93
N TYR A 284 -7.46 -3.44 32.20
CA TYR A 284 -6.55 -3.42 33.37
C TYR A 284 -5.89 -4.77 33.66
N GLY A 285 -6.41 -5.85 33.09
CA GLY A 285 -5.82 -7.18 33.17
C GLY A 285 -6.17 -8.01 31.94
N THR A 286 -5.24 -8.86 31.50
CA THR A 286 -5.50 -9.87 30.47
C THR A 286 -6.30 -11.01 31.06
N ILE A 287 -7.63 -11.00 30.84
CA ILE A 287 -8.52 -11.98 31.43
C ILE A 287 -9.76 -12.25 30.58
N SER A 288 -10.25 -13.48 30.69
CA SER A 288 -11.50 -13.99 30.15
C SER A 288 -12.04 -15.07 31.08
N ALA A 289 -13.26 -15.54 30.83
CA ALA A 289 -13.80 -16.69 31.53
C ALA A 289 -14.74 -17.50 30.63
N LEU A 290 -14.84 -18.79 30.90
CA LEU A 290 -16.01 -19.58 30.52
C LEU A 290 -16.88 -19.84 31.75
N LEU A 291 -18.16 -19.54 31.63
CA LEU A 291 -19.19 -19.90 32.60
C LEU A 291 -19.89 -21.16 32.09
N VAL A 292 -20.14 -22.09 33.01
CA VAL A 292 -20.57 -23.46 32.69
C VAL A 292 -21.85 -23.79 33.44
N SER A 293 -22.86 -24.25 32.71
CA SER A 293 -24.14 -24.70 33.26
C SER A 293 -23.99 -25.94 34.15
N ASP A 294 -24.98 -26.19 35.00
CA ASP A 294 -24.99 -27.37 35.88
C ASP A 294 -25.07 -28.68 35.08
N ARG A 295 -25.67 -28.67 33.89
CA ARG A 295 -25.71 -29.83 32.98
C ARG A 295 -24.30 -30.33 32.65
N VAL A 296 -23.44 -29.43 32.17
CA VAL A 296 -22.08 -29.77 31.75
C VAL A 296 -21.22 -30.17 32.96
N VAL A 297 -21.36 -29.46 34.09
CA VAL A 297 -20.65 -29.80 35.34
C VAL A 297 -21.07 -31.16 35.88
N SER A 298 -22.37 -31.48 35.82
CA SER A 298 -22.89 -32.78 36.24
C SER A 298 -22.37 -33.91 35.36
N GLY A 299 -22.27 -33.70 34.04
CA GLY A 299 -21.65 -34.68 33.13
C GLY A 299 -20.19 -34.98 33.49
N LEU A 300 -19.38 -33.94 33.77
CA LEU A 300 -18.00 -34.14 34.24
C LEU A 300 -17.93 -34.92 35.56
N LYS A 301 -18.82 -34.61 36.53
CA LYS A 301 -18.85 -35.29 37.84
C LYS A 301 -19.26 -36.76 37.75
N GLN A 302 -20.10 -37.12 36.77
CA GLN A 302 -20.53 -38.49 36.55
C GLN A 302 -19.43 -39.34 35.90
N GLY A 303 -18.54 -38.71 35.11
CA GLY A 303 -17.33 -39.32 34.58
C GLY A 303 -16.12 -39.15 35.51
N GLY A 304 -15.01 -38.66 34.94
CA GLY A 304 -13.72 -38.53 35.63
C GLY A 304 -13.66 -37.47 36.74
N GLY A 305 -14.59 -36.51 36.78
CA GLY A 305 -14.68 -35.50 37.84
C GLY A 305 -13.73 -34.30 37.70
N TYR A 306 -13.04 -34.15 36.57
CA TYR A 306 -12.11 -33.04 36.32
C TYR A 306 -12.20 -32.55 34.88
N PHE A 307 -11.86 -31.28 34.63
CA PHE A 307 -11.72 -30.73 33.29
C PHE A 307 -10.26 -30.84 32.82
N VAL A 308 -9.99 -31.49 31.69
CA VAL A 308 -8.64 -31.69 31.14
C VAL A 308 -8.17 -30.41 30.43
N HIS A 309 -7.90 -29.38 31.21
CA HIS A 309 -7.42 -28.09 30.72
C HIS A 309 -6.58 -27.40 31.80
N GLY A 310 -5.52 -26.74 31.37
CA GLY A 310 -4.65 -25.96 32.25
C GLY A 310 -3.75 -25.06 31.42
N GLN A 311 -3.55 -23.83 31.87
CA GLN A 311 -2.57 -22.89 31.34
C GLN A 311 -1.75 -22.31 32.49
N THR A 312 -0.48 -21.97 32.23
CA THR A 312 0.43 -21.44 33.27
C THR A 312 -0.17 -20.23 33.97
N TYR A 313 -0.70 -19.26 33.23
CA TYR A 313 -1.27 -18.02 33.78
C TYR A 313 -2.79 -18.06 33.95
N GLN A 314 -3.39 -19.26 33.93
CA GLN A 314 -4.81 -19.42 34.25
C GLN A 314 -5.08 -18.85 35.65
N SER A 315 -6.19 -18.14 35.83
CA SER A 315 -6.57 -17.52 37.12
C SER A 315 -5.50 -16.59 37.72
N HIS A 316 -4.74 -15.85 36.89
CA HIS A 316 -3.68 -14.95 37.36
C HIS A 316 -4.22 -13.91 38.38
N PRO A 317 -3.67 -13.83 39.62
CA PRO A 317 -4.24 -13.02 40.70
C PRO A 317 -4.44 -11.54 40.36
N LEU A 318 -3.44 -10.89 39.73
CA LEU A 318 -3.51 -9.48 39.34
C LEU A 318 -4.68 -9.18 38.38
N GLY A 319 -4.85 -10.00 37.33
CA GLY A 319 -5.94 -9.84 36.38
C GLY A 319 -7.32 -10.10 37.02
N CYS A 320 -7.38 -11.05 37.96
CA CYS A 320 -8.60 -11.34 38.71
C CYS A 320 -8.97 -10.19 39.66
N ALA A 321 -7.99 -9.61 40.37
CA ALA A 321 -8.21 -8.45 41.24
C ALA A 321 -8.70 -7.23 40.45
N ALA A 322 -8.10 -6.98 39.28
CA ALA A 322 -8.56 -5.96 38.35
C ALA A 322 -10.02 -6.20 37.93
N ALA A 323 -10.35 -7.42 37.49
CA ALA A 323 -11.70 -7.78 37.05
C ALA A 323 -12.74 -7.62 38.18
N VAL A 324 -12.42 -8.08 39.39
CA VAL A 324 -13.28 -7.92 40.56
C VAL A 324 -13.62 -6.45 40.80
N GLU A 325 -12.60 -5.58 40.80
CA GLU A 325 -12.84 -4.16 41.06
C GLU A 325 -13.59 -3.47 39.92
N VAL A 326 -13.30 -3.83 38.66
CA VAL A 326 -14.06 -3.35 37.50
C VAL A 326 -15.52 -3.76 37.60
N GLN A 327 -15.82 -5.02 37.91
CA GLN A 327 -17.21 -5.48 38.03
C GLN A 327 -17.93 -4.87 39.23
N ARG A 328 -17.21 -4.57 40.33
CA ARG A 328 -17.76 -3.79 41.46
C ARG A 328 -18.14 -2.38 41.02
N ILE A 329 -17.26 -1.67 40.32
CA ILE A 329 -17.52 -0.33 39.78
C ILE A 329 -18.74 -0.35 38.84
N VAL A 330 -18.78 -1.31 37.91
CA VAL A 330 -19.91 -1.47 36.98
C VAL A 330 -21.24 -1.64 37.72
N LYS A 331 -21.26 -2.42 38.80
CA LYS A 331 -22.45 -2.63 39.63
C LYS A 331 -22.80 -1.41 40.49
N GLU A 332 -21.81 -0.83 41.18
CA GLU A 332 -21.97 0.28 42.13
C GLU A 332 -22.48 1.56 41.45
N TYR A 333 -21.92 1.90 40.29
CA TYR A 333 -22.34 3.08 39.51
C TYR A 333 -23.44 2.77 38.50
N ASN A 334 -24.02 1.58 38.54
CA ASN A 334 -25.10 1.15 37.64
C ASN A 334 -24.78 1.37 36.14
N LEU A 335 -23.55 1.05 35.74
CA LEU A 335 -23.03 1.39 34.41
C LEU A 335 -23.73 0.62 33.28
N VAL A 336 -24.29 -0.56 33.57
CA VAL A 336 -25.08 -1.33 32.58
C VAL A 336 -26.37 -0.58 32.19
N ASP A 337 -27.01 0.06 33.16
CA ASP A 337 -28.17 0.92 32.90
C ASP A 337 -27.78 2.15 32.08
N ASN A 338 -26.59 2.71 32.34
CA ASN A 338 -26.05 3.78 31.51
C ASN A 338 -25.78 3.31 30.08
N CYS A 339 -25.20 2.11 29.90
CA CYS A 339 -24.99 1.52 28.58
C CYS A 339 -26.29 1.38 27.77
N ARG A 340 -27.39 1.03 28.45
CA ARG A 340 -28.71 0.95 27.83
C ARG A 340 -29.21 2.34 27.42
N LYS A 341 -29.23 3.30 28.35
CA LYS A 341 -29.74 4.66 28.12
C LYS A 341 -28.92 5.44 27.08
N MET A 342 -27.60 5.49 27.25
CA MET A 342 -26.70 6.18 26.31
C MET A 342 -26.55 5.40 25.01
N GLY A 343 -26.75 4.09 25.02
CA GLY A 343 -26.82 3.27 23.81
C GLY A 343 -28.02 3.59 22.94
N GLU A 344 -29.21 3.74 23.54
CA GLU A 344 -30.42 4.21 22.84
C GLU A 344 -30.20 5.61 22.26
N TYR A 345 -29.60 6.52 23.03
CA TYR A 345 -29.27 7.88 22.59
C TYR A 345 -28.24 7.89 21.45
N LEU A 346 -27.14 7.13 21.56
CA LEU A 346 -26.11 6.99 20.53
C LEU A 346 -26.69 6.47 19.21
N GLY A 347 -27.54 5.45 19.27
CA GLY A 347 -28.21 4.92 18.07
C GLY A 347 -29.12 5.95 17.39
N MET A 348 -29.80 6.80 18.17
CA MET A 348 -30.63 7.88 17.65
C MET A 348 -29.77 8.97 16.99
N GLU A 349 -28.71 9.43 17.66
CA GLU A 349 -27.81 10.48 17.13
C GLU A 349 -27.03 10.02 15.90
N LEU A 350 -26.58 8.75 15.86
CA LEU A 350 -25.95 8.19 14.65
C LEU A 350 -26.90 8.22 13.45
N LYS A 351 -28.16 7.82 13.65
CA LYS A 351 -29.17 7.85 12.58
C LYS A 351 -29.51 9.28 12.15
N LEU A 352 -29.59 10.21 13.10
CA LEU A 352 -29.84 11.63 12.83
C LEU A 352 -28.71 12.25 12.00
N HIS A 353 -27.45 11.98 12.35
CA HIS A 353 -26.31 12.65 11.74
C HIS A 353 -25.76 11.95 10.49
N LEU A 354 -25.85 10.62 10.41
CA LEU A 354 -25.25 9.84 9.33
C LEU A 354 -26.29 9.15 8.44
N GLY A 355 -27.55 9.01 8.86
CA GLY A 355 -28.56 8.20 8.14
C GLY A 355 -28.93 8.73 6.74
N ASP A 356 -28.88 10.04 6.55
CA ASP A 356 -29.17 10.68 5.25
C ASP A 356 -27.96 10.66 4.29
N HIS A 357 -26.79 10.22 4.77
CA HIS A 357 -25.60 10.15 3.95
C HIS A 357 -25.81 9.15 2.79
N PRO A 358 -25.50 9.51 1.52
CA PRO A 358 -25.84 8.70 0.34
C PRO A 358 -25.23 7.29 0.36
N HIS A 359 -24.07 7.16 1.02
CA HIS A 359 -23.32 5.92 1.12
C HIS A 359 -23.46 5.18 2.44
N VAL A 360 -24.30 5.65 3.37
CA VAL A 360 -24.58 4.89 4.60
C VAL A 360 -25.75 3.96 4.30
N GLY A 361 -25.47 2.65 4.30
CA GLY A 361 -26.45 1.61 4.01
C GLY A 361 -27.21 1.17 5.25
N ASP A 362 -26.51 0.95 6.36
CA ASP A 362 -27.11 0.47 7.60
C ASP A 362 -26.42 1.05 8.84
N ILE A 363 -27.22 1.35 9.87
CA ILE A 363 -26.79 1.79 11.20
C ILE A 363 -27.47 0.90 12.23
N ARG A 364 -26.68 0.01 12.83
CA ARG A 364 -27.19 -1.07 13.68
C ARG A 364 -26.35 -1.26 14.93
N GLY A 365 -26.99 -1.79 15.96
CA GLY A 365 -26.35 -2.00 17.25
C GLY A 365 -27.33 -2.15 18.40
N ARG A 366 -26.79 -2.39 19.58
CA ARG A 366 -27.53 -2.49 20.84
C ARG A 366 -26.65 -2.06 22.01
N GLY A 367 -27.22 -1.33 22.98
CA GLY A 367 -26.44 -0.73 24.07
C GLY A 367 -25.37 0.22 23.51
N LEU A 368 -24.17 0.23 24.07
CA LEU A 368 -23.05 1.02 23.54
C LEU A 368 -22.24 0.21 22.53
N PHE A 369 -22.89 -0.53 21.63
CA PHE A 369 -22.22 -1.34 20.61
C PHE A 369 -22.88 -1.17 19.25
N TRP A 370 -22.31 -0.28 18.44
CA TRP A 370 -22.91 0.20 17.20
C TRP A 370 -21.93 0.09 16.03
N ALA A 371 -22.48 -0.05 14.82
CA ALA A 371 -21.73 -0.01 13.59
C ALA A 371 -22.45 0.83 12.54
N VAL A 372 -21.67 1.40 11.64
CA VAL A 372 -22.13 2.12 10.45
C VAL A 372 -21.52 1.42 9.25
N GLU A 373 -22.37 0.89 8.37
CA GLU A 373 -21.96 0.18 7.15
C GLU A 373 -22.17 1.03 5.91
N PHE A 374 -21.21 0.96 5.00
CA PHE A 374 -21.13 1.78 3.81
C PHE A 374 -21.41 0.98 2.53
N MET A 375 -22.17 1.59 1.63
CA MET A 375 -22.57 1.03 0.33
C MET A 375 -22.27 2.00 -0.81
N GLU A 376 -21.84 1.47 -1.94
CA GLU A 376 -21.75 2.25 -3.17
C GLU A 376 -23.14 2.68 -3.64
N ASP A 377 -24.10 1.74 -3.55
CA ASP A 377 -25.52 1.96 -3.76
C ASP A 377 -26.30 1.27 -2.62
N LYS A 378 -26.97 2.07 -1.79
CA LYS A 378 -27.73 1.58 -0.63
C LYS A 378 -29.05 0.92 -1.00
N ASP A 379 -29.66 1.28 -2.14
CA ASP A 379 -30.95 0.73 -2.55
C ASP A 379 -30.78 -0.71 -3.04
N SER A 380 -29.74 -0.96 -3.84
CA SER A 380 -29.37 -2.31 -4.27
C SER A 380 -28.46 -3.05 -3.28
N LYS A 381 -28.07 -2.39 -2.17
CA LYS A 381 -27.10 -2.90 -1.16
C LYS A 381 -25.77 -3.35 -1.78
N THR A 382 -25.32 -2.63 -2.81
CA THR A 382 -24.05 -2.93 -3.48
C THR A 382 -22.88 -2.39 -2.65
N PRO A 383 -21.93 -3.25 -2.22
CA PRO A 383 -20.76 -2.79 -1.49
C PRO A 383 -19.81 -2.02 -2.41
N PHE A 384 -18.97 -1.18 -1.82
CA PHE A 384 -17.82 -0.60 -2.52
C PHE A 384 -16.82 -1.67 -2.96
N ASP A 385 -16.02 -1.36 -3.99
CA ASP A 385 -14.87 -2.18 -4.36
C ASP A 385 -13.90 -2.27 -3.16
N SER A 386 -13.62 -3.49 -2.72
CA SER A 386 -12.67 -3.81 -1.65
C SER A 386 -11.27 -3.19 -1.85
N ASN A 387 -10.85 -2.92 -3.09
CA ASN A 387 -9.59 -2.24 -3.40
C ASN A 387 -9.53 -0.79 -2.87
N LEU A 388 -10.69 -0.16 -2.64
CA LEU A 388 -10.76 1.18 -2.05
C LEU A 388 -10.33 1.20 -0.58
N THR A 389 -10.40 0.05 0.11
CA THR A 389 -10.09 -0.08 1.54
C THR A 389 -10.79 0.98 2.39
N LEU A 390 -12.06 1.26 2.08
CA LEU A 390 -12.80 2.42 2.59
C LEU A 390 -12.79 2.48 4.13
N SER A 391 -13.12 1.38 4.80
CA SER A 391 -13.10 1.29 6.26
C SER A 391 -11.73 1.69 6.86
N LYS A 392 -10.62 1.26 6.24
CA LYS A 392 -9.26 1.63 6.67
C LYS A 392 -8.97 3.12 6.43
N ARG A 393 -9.40 3.67 5.28
CA ARG A 393 -9.27 5.11 5.00
C ARG A 393 -10.01 5.95 6.02
N LEU A 394 -11.23 5.55 6.39
CA LEU A 394 -12.02 6.21 7.44
C LEU A 394 -11.31 6.15 8.80
N GLN A 395 -10.74 4.99 9.16
CA GLN A 395 -9.93 4.86 10.37
C GLN A 395 -8.70 5.77 10.37
N THR A 396 -7.93 5.81 9.28
CA THR A 396 -6.77 6.70 9.16
C THR A 396 -7.19 8.16 9.25
N LYS A 397 -8.23 8.55 8.52
CA LYS A 397 -8.76 9.91 8.52
C LYS A 397 -9.25 10.34 9.90
N GLY A 398 -9.93 9.46 10.64
CA GLY A 398 -10.34 9.74 12.01
C GLY A 398 -9.16 10.09 12.93
N LEU A 399 -7.99 9.46 12.73
CA LEU A 399 -6.79 9.72 13.53
C LEU A 399 -6.00 10.98 13.10
N GLU A 400 -6.31 11.55 11.94
CA GLU A 400 -5.65 12.78 11.48
C GLU A 400 -6.02 13.97 12.38
N LYS A 401 -5.04 14.86 12.55
CA LYS A 401 -5.20 16.07 13.35
C LYS A 401 -6.35 16.92 12.82
N GLY A 402 -7.30 17.24 13.69
CA GLY A 402 -8.53 17.95 13.34
C GLY A 402 -9.78 17.07 13.34
N TYR A 403 -9.64 15.75 13.17
CA TYR A 403 -10.71 14.78 13.41
C TYR A 403 -10.55 14.10 14.78
N ASP A 404 -9.31 13.69 15.10
CA ASP A 404 -8.87 13.20 16.41
C ASP A 404 -9.85 12.18 17.08
N ILE A 405 -10.35 11.20 16.31
CA ILE A 405 -11.27 10.15 16.76
C ILE A 405 -10.83 8.75 16.30
N CYS A 406 -10.93 7.77 17.20
CA CYS A 406 -10.79 6.36 16.85
C CYS A 406 -12.06 5.85 16.15
N LEU A 407 -11.92 5.24 14.97
CA LEU A 407 -12.96 4.44 14.31
C LEU A 407 -12.45 3.00 14.13
N PHE A 408 -13.19 2.02 14.62
CA PHE A 408 -12.77 0.63 14.54
C PHE A 408 -13.16 0.04 13.19
N ALA A 409 -12.26 0.08 12.21
CA ALA A 409 -12.49 -0.41 10.87
C ALA A 409 -12.59 -1.94 10.77
N ALA A 410 -13.55 -2.42 9.99
CA ALA A 410 -13.64 -3.81 9.59
C ALA A 410 -14.30 -3.95 8.20
N THR A 411 -14.15 -5.14 7.62
CA THR A 411 -14.69 -5.47 6.30
C THR A 411 -15.35 -6.85 6.31
N GLY A 412 -16.09 -7.16 5.25
CA GLY A 412 -16.62 -8.49 5.00
C GLY A 412 -18.04 -8.72 5.50
N ALA A 413 -18.78 -7.68 5.85
CA ALA A 413 -20.15 -7.79 6.34
C ALA A 413 -21.12 -8.38 5.30
N VAL A 414 -20.89 -8.18 3.99
CA VAL A 414 -21.79 -8.64 2.92
C VAL A 414 -21.58 -10.12 2.60
N ASP A 415 -20.35 -10.53 2.32
CA ASP A 415 -20.03 -11.87 1.81
C ASP A 415 -18.79 -12.50 2.45
N GLY A 416 -18.27 -11.89 3.52
CA GLY A 416 -17.01 -12.27 4.17
C GLY A 416 -15.76 -11.63 3.58
N TRP A 417 -15.84 -10.91 2.46
CA TRP A 417 -14.74 -10.15 1.85
C TRP A 417 -15.09 -8.67 1.65
N ASN A 418 -16.27 -8.44 1.09
CA ASN A 418 -16.84 -7.13 0.75
C ASN A 418 -17.78 -6.62 1.85
N GLY A 419 -18.00 -5.30 1.86
CA GLY A 419 -18.78 -4.59 2.87
C GLY A 419 -17.86 -3.90 3.87
N ASP A 420 -17.85 -2.57 3.84
CA ASP A 420 -17.01 -1.74 4.70
C ASP A 420 -17.84 -1.15 5.82
N HIS A 421 -17.35 -1.24 7.06
CA HIS A 421 -17.99 -0.64 8.21
C HIS A 421 -16.96 -0.17 9.24
N PHE A 422 -17.39 0.73 10.11
CA PHE A 422 -16.69 0.97 11.38
C PHE A 422 -17.60 0.64 12.56
N LEU A 423 -16.97 0.31 13.70
CA LEU A 423 -17.65 0.07 14.96
C LEU A 423 -17.35 1.19 15.95
N LEU A 424 -18.34 1.50 16.79
CA LEU A 424 -18.26 2.37 17.94
C LEU A 424 -18.63 1.58 19.19
N ALA A 425 -17.80 1.69 20.22
CA ALA A 425 -17.96 0.99 21.49
C ALA A 425 -17.39 1.82 22.66
N PRO A 426 -17.89 3.05 22.87
CA PRO A 426 -17.34 3.99 23.85
C PRO A 426 -17.46 3.45 25.29
N PRO A 427 -16.76 4.01 26.28
CA PRO A 427 -16.78 3.46 27.63
C PRO A 427 -18.18 3.58 28.26
N TYR A 428 -18.50 2.71 29.21
CA TYR A 428 -19.79 2.66 29.90
C TYR A 428 -20.08 3.92 30.72
N THR A 429 -19.06 4.75 30.94
CA THR A 429 -19.11 6.01 31.68
C THR A 429 -19.53 7.20 30.81
N VAL A 430 -19.69 7.03 29.49
CA VAL A 430 -20.09 8.15 28.62
C VAL A 430 -21.39 8.79 29.07
N GLY A 431 -21.43 10.12 29.01
CA GLY A 431 -22.62 10.93 29.13
C GLY A 431 -23.15 11.38 27.77
N LYS A 432 -24.21 12.21 27.82
CA LYS A 432 -24.86 12.74 26.62
C LYS A 432 -23.89 13.55 25.74
N GLN A 433 -23.08 14.42 26.35
CA GLN A 433 -22.12 15.27 25.66
C GLN A 433 -21.05 14.45 24.94
N ASP A 434 -20.58 13.35 25.55
CA ASP A 434 -19.61 12.45 24.93
C ASP A 434 -20.21 11.77 23.68
N VAL A 435 -21.49 11.36 23.75
CA VAL A 435 -22.21 10.80 22.60
C VAL A 435 -22.37 11.84 21.48
N ASP A 436 -22.72 13.08 21.82
CA ASP A 436 -22.80 14.18 20.86
C ASP A 436 -21.43 14.40 20.18
N GLU A 437 -20.34 14.43 20.95
CA GLU A 437 -18.97 14.57 20.41
C GLU A 437 -18.59 13.41 19.48
N ILE A 438 -18.85 12.16 19.88
CA ILE A 438 -18.59 10.97 19.06
C ILE A 438 -19.31 11.05 17.72
N THR A 439 -20.60 11.38 17.72
CA THR A 439 -21.41 11.37 16.50
C THR A 439 -21.05 12.51 15.56
N ILE A 440 -20.78 13.70 16.10
CA ILE A 440 -20.29 14.85 15.33
C ILE A 440 -18.92 14.53 14.71
N ALA A 441 -17.96 14.04 15.49
CA ALA A 441 -16.61 13.73 14.99
C ALA A 441 -16.64 12.57 13.98
N SER A 442 -17.50 11.56 14.19
CA SER A 442 -17.72 10.47 13.23
C SER A 442 -18.26 11.01 11.90
N ASN A 443 -19.24 11.91 11.94
CA ASN A 443 -19.80 12.53 10.74
C ASN A 443 -18.78 13.42 10.01
N GLN A 444 -18.01 14.23 10.75
CA GLN A 444 -16.96 15.08 10.16
C GLN A 444 -15.88 14.25 9.47
N SER A 445 -15.58 13.06 10.00
CA SER A 445 -14.61 12.14 9.40
C SER A 445 -15.09 11.56 8.06
N LEU A 446 -16.39 11.57 7.77
CA LEU A 446 -16.90 11.13 6.47
C LEU A 446 -16.48 12.10 5.35
N PRO A 447 -15.97 11.60 4.21
CA PRO A 447 -15.79 12.43 3.01
C PRO A 447 -17.16 12.91 2.50
N ALA A 448 -17.18 13.99 1.70
CA ALA A 448 -18.39 14.37 0.99
C ALA A 448 -18.84 13.23 0.07
N GLY A 449 -20.15 13.11 -0.21
CA GLY A 449 -20.72 11.97 -0.94
C GLY A 449 -19.99 11.60 -2.23
N ASP A 450 -19.52 12.57 -3.00
CA ASP A 450 -18.79 12.34 -4.26
C ASP A 450 -17.33 11.87 -4.06
N ASP A 451 -16.72 12.15 -2.90
CA ASP A 451 -15.32 11.82 -2.59
C ASP A 451 -15.13 10.34 -2.17
N LEU A 452 -16.18 9.64 -1.75
CA LEU A 452 -16.10 8.22 -1.37
C LEU A 452 -15.88 7.28 -2.56
N ARG A 453 -16.27 7.73 -3.77
CA ARG A 453 -15.96 7.06 -5.04
C ARG A 453 -14.56 7.39 -5.57
N SER A 454 -13.89 8.39 -4.99
CA SER A 454 -12.56 8.79 -5.43
C SER A 454 -11.50 7.80 -4.93
N THR A 455 -10.74 7.26 -5.88
CA THR A 455 -9.59 6.37 -5.68
C THR A 455 -8.29 7.11 -5.31
N ASP A 456 -8.34 8.39 -4.96
CA ASP A 456 -7.28 9.30 -5.40
C ASP A 456 -6.50 9.92 -4.23
N PHE A 457 -5.22 9.65 -3.98
CA PHE A 457 -4.03 9.80 -4.82
C PHE A 457 -4.21 9.70 -6.35
N GLN A 458 -4.77 10.77 -6.95
CA GLN A 458 -4.54 11.00 -8.37
C GLN A 458 -3.07 11.41 -8.55
N PRO A 459 -2.31 10.79 -9.47
CA PRO A 459 -1.05 11.37 -9.93
C PRO A 459 -1.30 12.78 -10.47
N GLU A 460 -0.39 13.73 -10.19
CA GLU A 460 -0.52 15.11 -10.67
C GLU A 460 -0.76 15.15 -12.18
N LYS A 461 -1.68 15.99 -12.64
CA LYS A 461 -1.87 16.22 -14.07
C LYS A 461 -0.85 17.26 -14.55
N TRP A 462 -0.57 17.22 -15.85
CA TRP A 462 0.34 18.18 -16.47
C TRP A 462 -0.09 19.66 -16.31
N ASN A 463 -1.38 19.90 -16.12
CA ASN A 463 -1.99 21.22 -15.99
C ASN A 463 -2.53 21.54 -14.58
N GLU A 464 -2.44 20.60 -13.63
CA GLU A 464 -2.98 20.75 -12.26
C GLU A 464 -1.93 20.30 -11.23
N PRO A 465 -1.53 21.17 -10.28
CA PRO A 465 -1.85 22.62 -10.21
C PRO A 465 -1.32 23.41 -11.42
N ARG A 466 -1.87 24.61 -11.70
CA ARG A 466 -1.49 25.44 -12.87
C ARG A 466 0.01 25.72 -13.00
N THR A 467 0.76 25.63 -11.91
CA THR A 467 2.22 25.72 -11.88
C THR A 467 2.91 24.59 -12.66
N ASN A 468 2.28 23.43 -12.81
CA ASN A 468 2.83 22.28 -13.55
C ASN A 468 2.98 22.55 -15.04
N VAL A 469 2.16 23.43 -15.62
CA VAL A 469 2.33 23.86 -17.01
C VAL A 469 3.72 24.47 -17.22
N TRP A 470 4.14 25.37 -16.32
CA TRP A 470 5.44 26.03 -16.40
C TRP A 470 6.61 25.08 -16.10
N ARG A 471 6.43 24.17 -15.15
CA ARG A 471 7.41 23.13 -14.83
C ARG A 471 7.64 22.19 -16.00
N ILE A 472 6.57 21.75 -16.66
CA ILE A 472 6.66 20.88 -17.84
C ILE A 472 7.34 21.60 -18.99
N LEU A 473 6.96 22.84 -19.28
CA LEU A 473 7.63 23.64 -20.32
C LEU A 473 9.12 23.81 -20.05
N ALA A 474 9.52 24.02 -18.78
CA ALA A 474 10.92 24.09 -18.39
C ALA A 474 11.65 22.73 -18.57
N THR A 475 11.01 21.61 -18.21
CA THR A 475 11.60 20.28 -18.45
C THR A 475 11.74 19.94 -19.94
N PHE A 476 10.76 20.34 -20.77
CA PHE A 476 10.85 20.18 -22.23
C PHE A 476 12.01 21.00 -22.80
N TYR A 477 12.15 22.26 -22.38
CA TYR A 477 13.27 23.10 -22.81
C TYR A 477 14.61 22.52 -22.36
N SER A 478 14.71 22.01 -21.13
CA SER A 478 15.90 21.32 -20.62
C SER A 478 16.28 20.13 -21.51
N PHE A 479 15.30 19.33 -21.95
CA PHE A 479 15.54 18.20 -22.86
C PHE A 479 16.02 18.63 -24.25
N ILE A 480 15.63 19.82 -24.76
CA ILE A 480 16.24 20.38 -25.98
C ILE A 480 17.75 20.57 -25.78
N ILE A 481 18.19 21.07 -24.62
CA ILE A 481 19.61 21.33 -24.35
C ILE A 481 20.39 20.02 -24.22
N VAL A 482 19.82 19.03 -23.51
CA VAL A 482 20.40 17.69 -23.37
C VAL A 482 20.56 17.03 -24.76
N GLY A 483 19.52 17.11 -25.60
CA GLY A 483 19.59 16.58 -26.98
C GLY A 483 20.57 17.33 -27.87
N ALA A 484 20.62 18.66 -27.78
CA ALA A 484 21.55 19.48 -28.54
C ALA A 484 23.01 19.19 -28.17
N ASN A 485 23.28 18.90 -26.89
CA ASN A 485 24.59 18.46 -26.42
C ASN A 485 25.04 17.17 -27.12
N ASP A 486 24.20 16.14 -27.07
CA ASP A 486 24.53 14.82 -27.61
C ASP A 486 24.60 14.83 -29.15
N GLY A 487 23.69 15.56 -29.80
CA GLY A 487 23.65 15.69 -31.26
C GLY A 487 24.84 16.46 -31.83
N ALA A 488 25.37 17.46 -31.10
CA ALA A 488 26.49 18.26 -31.58
C ALA A 488 27.78 17.44 -31.78
N TYR A 489 28.02 16.41 -30.96
CA TYR A 489 29.27 15.65 -31.01
C TYR A 489 29.55 15.05 -32.39
N GLY A 490 28.54 14.48 -33.05
CA GLY A 490 28.71 13.84 -34.36
C GLY A 490 29.21 14.79 -35.45
N ALA A 491 28.65 16.00 -35.50
CA ALA A 491 29.10 17.04 -36.44
C ALA A 491 30.49 17.59 -36.05
N MET A 492 30.81 17.60 -34.75
CA MET A 492 32.05 18.15 -34.22
C MET A 492 33.28 17.24 -34.40
N ILE A 493 33.11 15.92 -34.61
CA ILE A 493 34.23 14.98 -34.77
C ILE A 493 35.21 15.46 -35.85
N HIS A 494 34.68 15.81 -37.03
CA HIS A 494 35.49 16.21 -38.17
C HIS A 494 36.32 17.46 -37.84
N TYR A 495 35.66 18.51 -37.33
CA TYR A 495 36.30 19.77 -36.98
C TYR A 495 37.31 19.64 -35.83
N LEU A 496 37.01 18.83 -34.81
CA LEU A 496 37.93 18.57 -33.70
C LEU A 496 39.17 17.77 -34.15
N GLY A 497 38.98 16.81 -35.05
CA GLY A 497 40.07 16.03 -35.64
C GLY A 497 41.05 16.89 -36.44
N GLU A 498 40.52 17.81 -37.25
CA GLU A 498 41.33 18.77 -38.00
C GLU A 498 42.06 19.75 -37.09
N TYR A 499 41.34 20.37 -36.13
CA TYR A 499 41.89 21.39 -35.24
C TYR A 499 42.98 20.85 -34.31
N TYR A 500 42.72 19.74 -33.63
CA TYR A 500 43.66 19.13 -32.67
C TYR A 500 44.66 18.15 -33.32
N LYS A 501 44.55 17.92 -34.64
CA LYS A 501 45.34 16.92 -35.39
C LYS A 501 45.30 15.54 -34.73
N ALA A 502 44.11 15.15 -34.29
CA ALA A 502 43.86 13.94 -33.54
C ALA A 502 43.26 12.85 -34.45
N ASP A 503 43.66 11.59 -34.24
CA ASP A 503 43.07 10.47 -34.98
C ASP A 503 41.65 10.14 -34.49
N TYR A 504 40.90 9.34 -35.25
CA TYR A 504 39.51 9.01 -34.90
C TYR A 504 39.37 8.37 -33.51
N THR A 505 40.36 7.63 -33.00
CA THR A 505 40.28 7.06 -31.64
C THR A 505 40.42 8.13 -30.59
N THR A 506 41.38 9.05 -30.75
CA THR A 506 41.57 10.18 -29.84
C THR A 506 40.38 11.12 -29.88
N VAL A 507 39.87 11.48 -31.06
CA VAL A 507 38.69 12.36 -31.21
C VAL A 507 37.44 11.70 -30.64
N SER A 508 37.26 10.38 -30.80
CA SER A 508 36.08 9.68 -30.27
C SER A 508 36.01 9.62 -28.74
N LEU A 509 37.06 10.03 -28.02
CA LEU A 509 37.01 10.19 -26.56
C LEU A 509 35.94 11.20 -26.12
N VAL A 510 35.54 12.14 -26.99
CA VAL A 510 34.40 13.02 -26.72
C VAL A 510 33.11 12.25 -26.46
N PHE A 511 32.85 11.13 -27.14
CA PHE A 511 31.69 10.27 -26.85
C PHE A 511 31.80 9.53 -25.52
N LEU A 512 33.02 9.17 -25.10
CA LEU A 512 33.23 8.45 -23.84
C LEU A 512 33.14 9.37 -22.62
N SER A 513 33.35 10.67 -22.81
CA SER A 513 33.42 11.63 -21.70
C SER A 513 32.09 11.87 -20.96
N PRO A 514 30.91 11.98 -21.61
CA PRO A 514 29.64 12.09 -20.92
C PRO A 514 29.32 10.89 -20.02
N PHE A 515 29.72 9.66 -20.39
CA PHE A 515 29.46 8.46 -19.60
C PHE A 515 29.97 8.57 -18.16
N ILE A 516 31.17 9.12 -17.97
CA ILE A 516 31.74 9.33 -16.63
C ILE A 516 30.84 10.29 -15.83
N GLY A 517 30.36 11.36 -16.47
CA GLY A 517 29.43 12.31 -15.88
C GLY A 517 28.09 11.68 -15.50
N TYR A 518 27.47 10.92 -16.41
CA TYR A 518 26.22 10.19 -16.16
C TYR A 518 26.37 9.14 -15.05
N ALA A 519 27.51 8.45 -14.96
CA ALA A 519 27.77 7.50 -13.88
C ALA A 519 27.87 8.19 -12.51
N ILE A 520 28.52 9.36 -12.45
CA ILE A 520 28.55 10.18 -11.23
C ILE A 520 27.14 10.68 -10.89
N ALA A 521 26.37 11.12 -11.89
CA ALA A 521 24.98 11.54 -11.71
C ALA A 521 24.12 10.41 -11.10
N ALA A 522 24.19 9.20 -11.67
CA ALA A 522 23.41 8.05 -11.20
C ALA A 522 23.67 7.69 -9.72
N LEU A 523 24.89 7.92 -9.23
CA LEU A 523 25.26 7.71 -7.83
C LEU A 523 24.86 8.90 -6.93
N GLY A 524 24.84 10.12 -7.46
CA GLY A 524 24.60 11.36 -6.70
C GLY A 524 23.16 11.86 -6.72
N ASN A 525 22.33 11.45 -7.68
CA ASN A 525 21.03 12.09 -7.96
C ASN A 525 20.06 12.00 -6.77
N ASN A 526 20.00 10.83 -6.11
CA ASN A 526 19.16 10.62 -4.92
C ASN A 526 19.57 11.55 -3.77
N TRP A 527 20.86 11.74 -3.56
CA TRP A 527 21.35 12.64 -2.51
C TRP A 527 20.97 14.10 -2.78
N ILE A 528 21.00 14.52 -4.05
CA ILE A 528 20.60 15.88 -4.45
C ILE A 528 19.09 16.07 -4.25
N HIS A 529 18.26 15.11 -4.67
CA HIS A 529 16.80 15.12 -4.45
C HIS A 529 16.45 15.17 -2.97
N ASP A 530 17.04 14.30 -2.15
CA ASP A 530 16.73 14.21 -0.71
C ASP A 530 17.12 15.48 0.06
N ARG A 531 18.22 16.12 -0.33
CA ARG A 531 18.80 17.26 0.39
C ARG A 531 18.22 18.58 -0.07
N PHE A 532 18.00 18.74 -1.38
CA PHE A 532 17.68 20.02 -2.00
C PHE A 532 16.37 20.02 -2.79
N GLY A 533 15.72 18.86 -2.97
CA GLY A 533 14.50 18.71 -3.76
C GLY A 533 14.72 18.96 -5.25
N GLN A 534 13.62 19.04 -6.01
CA GLN A 534 13.65 19.35 -7.45
C GLN A 534 14.28 20.72 -7.76
N ARG A 535 14.22 21.67 -6.81
CA ARG A 535 14.96 22.93 -6.92
C ARG A 535 16.46 22.72 -7.05
N GLY A 536 17.02 21.79 -6.27
CA GLY A 536 18.45 21.47 -6.32
C GLY A 536 18.87 20.86 -7.65
N ILE A 537 18.02 19.99 -8.21
CA ILE A 537 18.22 19.39 -9.53
C ILE A 537 18.26 20.45 -10.62
N ALA A 538 17.26 21.34 -10.65
CA ALA A 538 17.19 22.42 -11.62
C ALA A 538 18.43 23.32 -11.54
N LEU A 539 18.89 23.67 -10.33
CA LEU A 539 20.04 24.56 -10.12
C LEU A 539 21.37 23.90 -10.49
N ILE A 540 21.62 22.68 -10.01
CA ILE A 540 22.89 21.99 -10.22
C ILE A 540 23.00 21.52 -11.67
N GLY A 541 21.98 20.85 -12.21
CA GLY A 541 22.02 20.28 -13.56
C GLY A 541 22.27 21.34 -14.64
N SER A 542 21.42 22.36 -14.71
CA SER A 542 21.55 23.44 -15.71
C SER A 542 22.75 24.35 -15.45
N GLY A 543 23.19 24.50 -14.19
CA GLY A 543 24.41 25.23 -13.85
C GLY A 543 25.67 24.57 -14.41
N LEU A 544 25.73 23.23 -14.40
CA LEU A 544 26.84 22.48 -14.98
C LEU A 544 26.92 22.64 -16.50
N HIS A 545 25.79 22.75 -17.21
CA HIS A 545 25.78 23.08 -18.64
C HIS A 545 26.46 24.41 -18.93
N ILE A 546 26.07 25.47 -18.23
CA ILE A 546 26.66 26.81 -18.40
C ILE A 546 28.18 26.78 -18.15
N ILE A 547 28.60 26.16 -17.05
CA ILE A 547 30.02 26.05 -16.69
C ILE A 547 30.79 25.31 -17.78
N SER A 548 30.26 24.19 -18.26
CA SER A 548 30.93 23.37 -19.28
C SER A 548 31.01 24.08 -20.64
N TYR A 549 29.94 24.73 -21.09
CA TYR A 549 29.93 25.45 -22.37
C TYR A 549 30.83 26.68 -22.35
N LEU A 550 30.82 27.47 -21.28
CA LEU A 550 31.75 28.59 -21.13
C LEU A 550 33.21 28.12 -21.09
N ALA A 551 33.50 27.00 -20.41
CA ALA A 551 34.84 26.42 -20.41
C ALA A 551 35.26 25.94 -21.81
N ALA A 552 34.36 25.38 -22.60
CA ALA A 552 34.65 24.95 -23.98
C ALA A 552 35.01 26.12 -24.91
N THR A 553 34.42 27.31 -24.70
CA THR A 553 34.76 28.52 -25.50
C THR A 553 36.21 28.99 -25.33
N SER A 554 36.88 28.57 -24.25
CA SER A 554 38.29 28.88 -24.00
C SER A 554 39.28 28.03 -24.83
N HIS A 555 38.76 27.22 -25.78
CA HIS A 555 39.53 26.35 -26.67
C HIS A 555 40.68 25.59 -25.94
N PRO A 556 40.36 24.87 -24.85
CA PRO A 556 41.38 24.28 -23.98
C PRO A 556 42.14 23.15 -24.67
N ALA A 557 43.25 22.70 -24.09
CA ALA A 557 43.96 21.52 -24.58
C ALA A 557 43.00 20.31 -24.62
N TYR A 558 43.15 19.43 -25.62
CA TYR A 558 42.20 18.34 -25.86
C TYR A 558 41.87 17.47 -24.62
N PRO A 559 42.82 17.07 -23.76
CA PRO A 559 42.49 16.34 -22.51
C PRO A 559 41.64 17.15 -21.51
N VAL A 560 41.79 18.48 -21.51
CA VAL A 560 40.99 19.38 -20.68
C VAL A 560 39.60 19.54 -21.27
N LEU A 561 39.46 19.57 -22.61
CA LEU A 561 38.16 19.55 -23.28
C LEU A 561 37.36 18.29 -22.94
N ILE A 562 38.02 17.12 -22.88
CA ILE A 562 37.42 15.87 -22.39
C ILE A 562 36.92 16.01 -20.95
N ALA A 563 37.71 16.62 -20.06
CA ALA A 563 37.28 16.86 -18.68
C ALA A 563 36.07 17.81 -18.59
N VAL A 564 36.01 18.82 -19.46
CA VAL A 564 34.87 19.75 -19.58
C VAL A 564 33.60 19.00 -20.02
N PHE A 565 33.69 18.05 -20.95
CA PHE A 565 32.54 17.25 -21.37
C PHE A 565 32.09 16.22 -20.33
N ILE A 566 32.96 15.77 -19.41
CA ILE A 566 32.52 15.00 -18.23
C ILE A 566 31.57 15.86 -17.37
N VAL A 567 31.87 17.14 -17.20
CA VAL A 567 31.02 18.09 -16.44
C VAL A 567 29.68 18.31 -17.15
N SER A 568 29.69 18.45 -18.47
CA SER A 568 28.48 18.50 -19.29
C SER A 568 27.64 17.24 -19.12
N GLY A 569 28.26 16.06 -19.18
CA GLY A 569 27.59 14.76 -18.99
C GLY A 569 27.01 14.58 -17.59
N LEU A 570 27.62 15.15 -16.55
CA LEU A 570 27.07 15.17 -15.20
C LEU A 570 25.79 16.03 -15.13
N GLY A 571 25.79 17.18 -15.80
CA GLY A 571 24.59 18.02 -15.95
C GLY A 571 23.45 17.28 -16.65
N ASN A 572 23.74 16.70 -17.82
CA ASN A 572 22.78 15.89 -18.58
C ASN A 572 22.23 14.74 -17.71
N GLY A 573 23.08 13.97 -17.04
CA GLY A 573 22.65 12.82 -16.24
C GLY A 573 21.78 13.18 -15.03
N ILE A 574 22.01 14.34 -14.40
CA ILE A 574 21.17 14.83 -13.29
C ILE A 574 19.77 15.21 -13.80
N LEU A 575 19.70 15.94 -14.92
CA LEU A 575 18.43 16.42 -15.48
C LEU A 575 17.63 15.29 -16.14
N ASP A 576 18.30 14.46 -16.93
CA ASP A 576 17.69 13.35 -17.67
C ASP A 576 17.00 12.37 -16.72
N ALA A 577 17.73 11.86 -15.71
CA ALA A 577 17.17 10.93 -14.74
C ALA A 577 16.03 11.54 -13.91
N SER A 578 16.16 12.81 -13.53
CA SER A 578 15.19 13.47 -12.64
C SER A 578 13.89 13.85 -13.32
N TRP A 579 13.95 14.40 -14.53
CA TRP A 579 12.75 14.80 -15.26
C TRP A 579 12.02 13.62 -15.86
N ASN A 580 12.74 12.58 -16.31
CA ASN A 580 12.14 11.28 -16.64
C ASN A 580 11.34 10.73 -15.45
N ALA A 581 11.95 10.69 -14.27
CA ALA A 581 11.28 10.15 -13.10
C ALA A 581 10.06 10.97 -12.67
N TRP A 582 10.16 12.32 -12.73
CA TRP A 582 9.06 13.20 -12.37
C TRP A 582 7.88 13.13 -13.36
N ILE A 583 8.14 13.15 -14.67
CA ILE A 583 7.10 13.01 -15.70
C ILE A 583 6.52 11.60 -15.72
N GLY A 584 7.34 10.58 -15.42
CA GLY A 584 6.92 9.18 -15.31
C GLY A 584 5.87 8.95 -14.21
N ALA A 585 5.83 9.81 -13.20
CA ALA A 585 4.88 9.76 -12.08
C ALA A 585 3.55 10.49 -12.35
N MET A 586 3.38 11.18 -13.49
CA MET A 586 2.18 11.97 -13.81
C MET A 586 1.05 11.18 -14.47
N HIS A 587 -0.17 11.73 -14.41
CA HIS A 587 -1.30 11.22 -15.19
C HIS A 587 -1.01 11.32 -16.70
N ASN A 588 -1.28 10.26 -17.48
CA ASN A 588 -0.87 10.11 -18.88
C ASN A 588 0.65 10.15 -19.12
N SER A 589 1.42 9.50 -18.23
CA SER A 589 2.89 9.47 -18.29
C SER A 589 3.43 8.99 -19.65
N SER A 590 2.76 8.06 -20.34
CA SER A 590 3.21 7.58 -21.66
C SER A 590 3.24 8.68 -22.73
N GLN A 591 2.19 9.49 -22.83
CA GLN A 591 2.10 10.58 -23.80
C GLN A 591 3.07 11.71 -23.45
N LEU A 592 3.16 12.06 -22.15
CA LEU A 592 4.07 13.11 -21.68
C LEU A 592 5.53 12.70 -21.85
N MET A 593 5.87 11.43 -21.60
CA MET A 593 7.23 10.91 -21.81
C MET A 593 7.63 10.93 -23.29
N GLY A 594 6.70 10.55 -24.18
CA GLY A 594 6.91 10.64 -25.63
C GLY A 594 7.18 12.07 -26.10
N ILE A 595 6.44 13.05 -25.57
CA ILE A 595 6.65 14.48 -25.86
C ILE A 595 7.99 14.97 -25.28
N LEU A 596 8.32 14.63 -24.03
CA LEU A 596 9.60 14.99 -23.41
C LEU A 596 10.79 14.54 -24.28
N HIS A 597 10.77 13.31 -24.75
CA HIS A 597 11.84 12.76 -25.59
C HIS A 597 11.78 13.27 -27.03
N ALA A 598 10.63 13.75 -27.51
CA ALA A 598 10.57 14.48 -28.77
C ALA A 598 11.33 15.82 -28.68
N PHE A 599 11.27 16.51 -27.53
CA PHE A 599 12.08 17.72 -27.32
C PHE A 599 13.59 17.42 -27.23
N TYR A 600 14.00 16.28 -26.67
CA TYR A 600 15.37 15.79 -26.83
C TYR A 600 15.75 15.60 -28.29
N GLY A 601 14.92 14.87 -29.06
CA GLY A 601 15.19 14.64 -30.47
C GLY A 601 15.27 15.93 -31.29
N LEU A 602 14.44 16.93 -30.94
CA LEU A 602 14.47 18.26 -31.56
C LEU A 602 15.82 18.94 -31.33
N GLY A 603 16.34 18.92 -30.10
CA GLY A 603 17.68 19.42 -29.79
C GLY A 603 18.76 18.70 -30.60
N ALA A 604 18.72 17.36 -30.60
CA ALA A 604 19.68 16.52 -31.31
C ALA A 604 19.64 16.71 -32.83
N ALA A 605 18.49 17.07 -33.40
CA ALA A 605 18.36 17.41 -34.81
C ALA A 605 18.92 18.79 -35.13
N LEU A 606 18.60 19.80 -34.31
CA LEU A 606 18.97 21.19 -34.57
C LEU A 606 20.47 21.46 -34.36
N ALA A 607 21.11 20.76 -33.42
CA ALA A 607 22.51 21.02 -33.09
C ALA A 607 23.49 20.75 -34.27
N PRO A 608 23.47 19.60 -34.96
CA PRO A 608 24.34 19.34 -36.12
C PRO A 608 24.22 20.40 -37.21
N ILE A 609 23.00 20.75 -37.62
CA ILE A 609 22.78 21.70 -38.71
C ILE A 609 23.18 23.12 -38.32
N THR A 610 22.93 23.51 -37.06
CA THR A 610 23.33 24.82 -36.53
C THR A 610 24.85 24.90 -36.44
N ALA A 611 25.49 23.86 -35.91
CA ALA A 611 26.95 23.75 -35.85
C ALA A 611 27.57 23.84 -37.25
N THR A 612 27.12 23.03 -38.21
CA THR A 612 27.65 23.02 -39.57
C THR A 612 27.43 24.36 -40.27
N TYR A 613 26.25 24.98 -40.14
CA TYR A 613 25.95 26.28 -40.75
C TYR A 613 26.84 27.38 -40.16
N LEU A 614 26.96 27.45 -38.84
CA LEU A 614 27.80 28.47 -38.19
C LEU A 614 29.27 28.32 -38.60
N ILE A 615 29.79 27.09 -38.63
CA ILE A 615 31.19 26.84 -38.96
C ILE A 615 31.47 27.03 -40.46
N THR A 616 30.58 26.56 -41.33
CA THR A 616 30.82 26.53 -42.79
C THR A 616 30.39 27.82 -43.50
N ASP A 617 29.23 28.37 -43.12
CA ASP A 617 28.60 29.50 -43.82
C ASP A 617 28.78 30.84 -43.09
N CYS A 618 29.03 30.81 -41.77
CA CYS A 618 29.29 32.02 -40.96
C CYS A 618 30.75 32.17 -40.52
N ASP A 619 31.66 31.28 -40.98
CA ASP A 619 33.10 31.30 -40.70
C ASP A 619 33.45 31.24 -39.21
N TRP A 620 32.66 30.51 -38.42
CA TRP A 620 32.92 30.28 -37.00
C TRP A 620 33.90 29.13 -36.78
N GLU A 621 34.70 29.24 -35.73
CA GLU A 621 35.49 28.12 -35.23
C GLU A 621 34.62 27.18 -34.36
N TRP A 622 35.04 25.91 -34.22
CA TRP A 622 34.26 24.90 -33.48
C TRP A 622 33.93 25.31 -32.03
N TYR A 623 34.82 26.07 -31.38
CA TYR A 623 34.65 26.51 -29.99
C TYR A 623 33.63 27.65 -29.87
N GLU A 624 33.38 28.40 -30.95
CA GLU A 624 32.44 29.53 -30.96
C GLU A 624 30.98 29.05 -30.97
N PHE A 625 30.72 27.86 -31.49
CA PHE A 625 29.43 27.17 -31.33
C PHE A 625 29.01 27.06 -29.86
N TYR A 626 29.98 26.89 -28.95
CA TYR A 626 29.67 26.80 -27.52
C TYR A 626 29.25 28.14 -26.88
N TYR A 627 29.47 29.30 -27.54
CA TYR A 627 28.82 30.55 -27.12
C TYR A 627 27.31 30.49 -27.31
N ALA A 628 26.85 29.94 -28.45
CA ALA A 628 25.43 29.74 -28.69
C ALA A 628 24.85 28.75 -27.66
N MET A 629 25.55 27.64 -27.37
CA MET A 629 25.15 26.67 -26.36
C MET A 629 25.09 27.27 -24.94
N ALA A 630 26.05 28.13 -24.57
CA ALA A 630 26.06 28.81 -23.27
C ALA A 630 24.86 29.76 -23.09
N ILE A 631 24.45 30.46 -24.16
CA ILE A 631 23.28 31.36 -24.13
C ILE A 631 21.99 30.55 -23.91
N VAL A 632 21.78 29.48 -24.68
CA VAL A 632 20.58 28.65 -24.54
C VAL A 632 20.53 27.90 -23.21
N ALA A 633 21.67 27.51 -22.65
CA ALA A 633 21.78 26.96 -21.28
C ALA A 633 21.50 28.01 -20.19
N GLY A 634 21.84 29.29 -20.42
CA GLY A 634 21.45 30.39 -19.55
C GLY A 634 19.92 30.52 -19.41
N ILE A 635 19.21 30.37 -20.52
CA ILE A 635 17.73 30.35 -20.53
C ILE A 635 17.19 29.12 -19.80
N GLU A 636 17.81 27.94 -19.99
CA GLU A 636 17.45 26.71 -19.27
C GLU A 636 17.57 26.90 -17.76
N PHE A 637 18.67 27.49 -17.29
CA PHE A 637 18.90 27.75 -15.88
C PHE A 637 17.84 28.68 -15.29
N LEU A 638 17.58 29.81 -15.96
CA LEU A 638 16.58 30.77 -15.48
C LEU A 638 15.18 30.17 -15.44
N THR A 639 14.77 29.47 -16.50
CA THR A 639 13.42 28.88 -16.61
C THR A 639 13.22 27.72 -15.64
N SER A 640 14.20 26.80 -15.53
CA SER A 640 14.12 25.63 -14.65
C SER A 640 14.15 26.03 -13.17
N VAL A 641 15.03 26.95 -12.79
CA VAL A 641 15.11 27.45 -11.40
C VAL A 641 13.85 28.21 -11.02
N ALA A 642 13.30 29.04 -11.92
CA ALA A 642 12.06 29.75 -11.66
C ALA A 642 10.86 28.79 -11.51
N ALA A 643 10.73 27.79 -12.39
CA ALA A 643 9.60 26.85 -12.37
C ALA A 643 9.58 25.92 -11.13
N PHE A 644 10.77 25.55 -10.62
CA PHE A 644 10.92 24.65 -9.48
C PHE A 644 11.33 25.35 -8.18
N TRP A 645 11.30 26.68 -8.11
CA TRP A 645 11.76 27.45 -6.94
C TRP A 645 11.08 27.05 -5.62
N SER A 646 9.79 26.73 -5.68
CA SER A 646 8.97 26.35 -4.53
C SER A 646 9.08 24.87 -4.13
N SER A 647 9.78 24.04 -4.90
CA SER A 647 9.92 22.59 -4.72
C SER A 647 11.17 22.22 -3.92
N THR A 648 11.20 22.59 -2.63
CA THR A 648 12.31 22.29 -1.71
C THR A 648 12.19 20.89 -1.10
N GLY A 649 13.32 20.30 -0.69
CA GLY A 649 13.38 18.96 -0.08
C GLY A 649 12.54 18.76 1.20
N SER A 650 12.07 19.84 1.84
CA SER A 650 11.12 19.75 2.96
C SER A 650 9.68 19.49 2.52
N LYS A 651 9.27 19.91 1.31
CA LYS A 651 7.90 19.72 0.79
C LYS A 651 7.70 18.40 0.04
N SER A 652 8.76 17.84 -0.56
CA SER A 652 8.71 16.49 -1.17
C SER A 652 8.51 15.41 -0.12
N LYS A 653 9.03 15.60 1.09
CA LYS A 653 8.83 14.67 2.21
C LYS A 653 7.38 14.65 2.73
N ASP A 654 6.66 15.76 2.62
CA ASP A 654 5.23 15.84 2.97
C ASP A 654 4.33 15.19 1.90
N SER A 655 4.73 15.17 0.62
CA SER A 655 4.00 14.50 -0.47
C SER A 655 4.34 13.01 -0.59
N ASP A 656 5.61 12.62 -0.42
CA ASP A 656 6.06 11.24 -0.59
C ASP A 656 5.73 10.37 0.64
N ALA A 657 5.67 10.95 1.85
CA ALA A 657 5.19 10.27 3.06
C ALA A 657 3.70 9.86 2.96
N CYS A 658 2.93 10.54 2.10
CA CYS A 658 1.52 10.24 1.85
C CYS A 658 1.35 9.15 0.75
N THR A 659 2.41 8.82 -0.01
CA THR A 659 2.34 7.98 -1.22
C THR A 659 2.79 6.52 -1.01
N GLU A 660 3.60 6.20 0.02
CA GLU A 660 4.07 4.81 0.25
C GLU A 660 3.21 4.00 1.25
N GLY A 661 2.23 4.63 1.91
CA GLY A 661 1.25 3.95 2.78
C GLY A 661 0.14 3.21 2.03
N THR A 662 0.15 3.28 0.70
CA THR A 662 -0.91 2.78 -0.19
C THR A 662 -0.32 1.81 -1.22
N LEU A 663 -0.96 0.64 -1.38
CA LEU A 663 -0.72 -0.42 -2.39
C LEU A 663 0.21 -1.59 -1.98
N SER A 664 -0.37 -2.63 -1.36
CA SER A 664 -0.23 -4.03 -1.83
C SER A 664 -1.16 -5.00 -1.07
N SER A 665 -2.28 -5.35 -1.70
CA SER A 665 -2.92 -6.66 -1.54
C SER A 665 -3.44 -7.13 -2.90
N ASP A 666 -2.94 -8.29 -3.31
CA ASP A 666 -3.35 -9.20 -4.40
C ASP A 666 -2.79 -9.01 -5.83
N SER A 667 -1.78 -9.82 -6.16
CA SER A 667 -1.91 -10.98 -7.08
C SER A 667 -0.57 -11.75 -7.12
N SER A 668 -0.64 -13.08 -7.17
CA SER A 668 0.49 -14.00 -7.10
C SER A 668 1.24 -14.14 -8.43
N ASP A 669 2.57 -14.00 -8.42
CA ASP A 669 3.51 -15.05 -8.85
C ASP A 669 4.99 -14.67 -8.57
N ASN A 670 5.69 -15.61 -7.92
CA ASN A 670 7.13 -15.74 -7.68
C ASN A 670 8.09 -14.59 -8.10
N LEU A 671 8.55 -13.77 -7.14
CA LEU A 671 9.98 -13.44 -6.94
C LEU A 671 10.19 -12.63 -5.65
N MET A 672 11.39 -12.75 -5.06
CA MET A 672 11.87 -12.19 -3.79
C MET A 672 11.37 -10.79 -3.43
N SER A 673 10.84 -10.65 -2.21
CA SER A 673 10.32 -9.40 -1.62
C SER A 673 11.43 -8.42 -1.22
N SER A 674 11.41 -7.20 -1.78
CA SER A 674 12.28 -6.08 -1.41
C SER A 674 11.49 -4.99 -0.65
N THR A 675 11.87 -4.73 0.60
CA THR A 675 11.66 -3.47 1.34
C THR A 675 12.19 -2.27 0.51
N PRO A 676 11.82 -0.99 0.71
CA PRO A 676 12.62 0.13 0.21
C PRO A 676 13.81 0.31 1.15
N THR A 677 14.95 -0.25 0.79
CA THR A 677 16.22 -0.01 1.48
C THR A 677 16.70 1.41 1.25
N ARG A 678 17.51 1.88 2.20
CA ARG A 678 18.39 3.06 2.14
C ARG A 678 19.29 3.19 0.90
N LYS A 679 19.17 2.30 -0.08
CA LYS A 679 19.82 2.34 -1.37
C LYS A 679 18.82 1.86 -2.44
N PRO A 680 17.80 2.64 -2.79
CA PRO A 680 16.79 2.26 -3.79
C PRO A 680 17.45 1.88 -5.13
N THR A 681 18.60 2.48 -5.45
CA THR A 681 19.45 2.05 -6.58
C THR A 681 19.93 0.61 -6.41
N LEU A 682 20.47 0.21 -5.25
CA LEU A 682 21.00 -1.13 -5.03
C LEU A 682 19.91 -2.23 -5.05
N GLU A 683 18.68 -1.89 -4.69
CA GLU A 683 17.54 -2.82 -4.78
C GLU A 683 16.92 -2.89 -6.13
N SER A 684 16.81 -1.78 -6.85
CA SER A 684 16.41 -1.83 -8.26
C SER A 684 17.33 -2.77 -9.06
N LEU A 685 18.62 -2.83 -8.70
CA LEU A 685 19.62 -3.74 -9.27
C LEU A 685 19.47 -5.21 -8.86
N ARG A 686 18.63 -5.54 -7.87
CA ARG A 686 18.34 -6.94 -7.53
C ARG A 686 17.21 -7.52 -8.36
N ILE A 687 16.44 -6.67 -9.04
CA ILE A 687 15.29 -7.07 -9.84
C ILE A 687 15.75 -7.42 -11.26
N PRO A 688 15.48 -8.65 -11.77
CA PRO A 688 15.95 -9.05 -13.10
C PRO A 688 15.43 -8.18 -14.24
N SER A 689 14.19 -7.68 -14.16
CA SER A 689 13.59 -6.81 -15.18
C SER A 689 14.35 -5.50 -15.36
N THR A 690 14.90 -4.93 -14.28
CA THR A 690 15.77 -3.75 -14.35
C THR A 690 16.96 -4.00 -15.26
N TRP A 691 17.69 -5.11 -15.06
CA TRP A 691 18.85 -5.43 -15.89
C TRP A 691 18.50 -5.72 -17.34
N VAL A 692 17.38 -6.42 -17.60
CA VAL A 692 16.95 -6.71 -18.98
C VAL A 692 16.65 -5.42 -19.73
N ILE A 693 15.94 -4.47 -19.09
CA ILE A 693 15.60 -3.19 -19.71
C ILE A 693 16.84 -2.29 -19.83
N SER A 694 17.68 -2.22 -18.80
CA SER A 694 18.92 -1.44 -18.85
C SER A 694 19.88 -1.98 -19.92
N LEU A 695 19.95 -3.30 -20.12
CA LEU A 695 20.73 -3.91 -21.19
C LEU A 695 20.13 -3.62 -22.58
N PHE A 696 18.81 -3.67 -22.71
CA PHE A 696 18.13 -3.25 -23.93
C PHE A 696 18.45 -1.79 -24.26
N LEU A 697 18.31 -0.88 -23.29
CA LEU A 697 18.63 0.54 -23.47
C LEU A 697 20.11 0.76 -23.77
N PHE A 698 21.02 0.03 -23.14
CA PHE A 698 22.46 0.07 -23.46
C PHE A 698 22.71 -0.24 -24.95
N ILE A 699 22.11 -1.31 -25.48
CA ILE A 699 22.27 -1.67 -26.89
C ILE A 699 21.55 -0.67 -27.80
N TYR A 700 20.31 -0.32 -27.47
CA TYR A 700 19.47 0.58 -28.25
C TYR A 700 20.08 1.98 -28.38
N VAL A 701 20.41 2.63 -27.25
CA VAL A 701 21.01 3.97 -27.26
C VAL A 701 22.39 3.92 -27.90
N GLY A 702 23.15 2.85 -27.67
CA GLY A 702 24.41 2.62 -28.38
C GLY A 702 24.25 2.63 -29.90
N ALA A 703 23.27 1.91 -30.43
CA ALA A 703 22.96 1.93 -31.86
C ALA A 703 22.42 3.30 -32.33
N GLU A 704 21.49 3.90 -31.57
CA GLU A 704 20.86 5.19 -31.87
C GLU A 704 21.92 6.30 -32.05
N VAL A 705 22.82 6.42 -31.07
CA VAL A 705 23.85 7.46 -31.03
C VAL A 705 25.00 7.13 -31.98
N THR A 706 25.34 5.86 -32.21
CA THR A 706 26.38 5.49 -33.18
C THR A 706 25.98 5.86 -34.60
N VAL A 707 24.73 5.55 -35.00
CA VAL A 707 24.22 5.97 -36.30
C VAL A 707 24.19 7.49 -36.39
N GLY A 708 23.57 8.17 -35.43
CA GLY A 708 23.47 9.64 -35.45
C GLY A 708 24.82 10.37 -35.39
N GLY A 709 25.79 9.82 -34.66
CA GLY A 709 27.11 10.40 -34.44
C GLY A 709 28.07 10.20 -35.60
N TRP A 710 27.96 9.08 -36.33
CA TRP A 710 28.89 8.75 -37.41
C TRP A 710 28.34 8.92 -38.82
N VAL A 711 27.02 9.11 -39.00
CA VAL A 711 26.44 9.28 -40.35
C VAL A 711 27.07 10.47 -41.08
N PHE A 712 27.38 11.55 -40.36
CA PHE A 712 28.02 12.74 -40.93
C PHE A 712 29.40 12.41 -41.51
N THR A 713 30.29 11.88 -40.66
CA THR A 713 31.66 11.52 -41.00
C THR A 713 31.70 10.45 -42.09
N PHE A 714 30.81 9.45 -42.02
CA PHE A 714 30.68 8.43 -43.08
C PHE A 714 30.33 9.05 -44.44
N LEU A 715 29.40 10.01 -44.48
CA LEU A 715 28.99 10.65 -45.72
C LEU A 715 30.09 11.53 -46.31
N VAL A 716 30.79 12.29 -45.46
CA VAL A 716 31.86 13.19 -45.87
C VAL A 716 33.09 12.37 -46.31
N ASP A 717 33.61 11.51 -45.44
CA ASP A 717 34.93 10.89 -45.64
C ASP A 717 34.87 9.66 -46.57
N LEU A 718 33.74 8.94 -46.61
CA LEU A 718 33.60 7.75 -47.46
C LEU A 718 32.79 7.98 -48.73
N ARG A 719 31.70 8.76 -48.63
CA ARG A 719 30.78 8.98 -49.76
C ARG A 719 31.04 10.32 -50.48
N ASN A 720 32.01 11.11 -50.03
CA ASN A 720 32.36 12.43 -50.59
C ASN A 720 31.16 13.38 -50.71
N VAL A 721 30.24 13.32 -49.76
CA VAL A 721 29.05 14.19 -49.71
C VAL A 721 29.45 15.55 -49.10
N PRO A 722 28.98 16.69 -49.66
CA PRO A 722 29.28 18.01 -49.11
C PRO A 722 28.86 18.16 -47.64
N LEU A 723 29.64 18.91 -46.85
CA LEU A 723 29.42 19.13 -45.41
C LEU A 723 27.98 19.59 -45.09
N SER A 724 27.44 20.55 -45.85
CA SER A 724 26.07 21.05 -45.69
C SER A 724 25.00 19.97 -45.93
N THR A 725 25.24 19.08 -46.89
CA THR A 725 24.35 17.97 -47.21
C THR A 725 24.45 16.86 -46.16
N ALA A 726 25.65 16.55 -45.68
CA ALA A 726 25.87 15.60 -44.59
C ALA A 726 25.21 16.08 -43.28
N GLY A 727 25.32 17.38 -42.95
CA GLY A 727 24.62 18.00 -41.82
C GLY A 727 23.09 17.89 -41.94
N PHE A 728 22.55 18.07 -43.15
CA PHE A 728 21.11 17.87 -43.42
C PHE A 728 20.68 16.41 -43.26
N VAL A 729 21.51 15.43 -43.68
CA VAL A 729 21.19 14.01 -43.46
C VAL A 729 21.16 13.67 -41.97
N SER A 730 22.11 14.17 -41.17
CA SER A 730 22.10 14.03 -39.72
C SER A 730 20.85 14.68 -39.08
N PHE A 731 20.47 15.87 -39.53
CA PHE A 731 19.20 16.51 -39.12
C PHE A 731 18.00 15.62 -39.45
N SER A 732 17.96 15.00 -40.64
CA SER A 732 16.85 14.16 -41.08
C SER A 732 16.72 12.86 -40.25
N TYR A 733 17.84 12.28 -39.80
CA TYR A 733 17.85 11.14 -38.88
C TYR A 733 17.17 11.48 -37.54
N TRP A 734 17.68 12.50 -36.86
CA TRP A 734 17.18 12.93 -35.55
C TRP A 734 15.76 13.53 -35.66
N GLY A 735 15.45 14.20 -36.77
CA GLY A 735 14.11 14.67 -37.09
C GLY A 735 13.12 13.52 -37.30
N GLY A 736 13.53 12.49 -38.04
CA GLY A 736 12.77 11.24 -38.17
C GLY A 736 12.48 10.61 -36.80
N LEU A 737 13.50 10.48 -35.96
CA LEU A 737 13.40 10.00 -34.59
C LEU A 737 12.44 10.81 -33.71
N THR A 738 12.48 12.13 -33.83
CA THR A 738 11.57 13.05 -33.16
C THR A 738 10.12 12.82 -33.58
N VAL A 739 9.86 12.75 -34.88
CA VAL A 739 8.53 12.50 -35.43
C VAL A 739 8.05 11.08 -35.05
N GLY A 740 8.95 10.09 -35.02
CA GLY A 740 8.67 8.74 -34.56
C GLY A 740 8.20 8.69 -33.11
N ARG A 741 8.87 9.42 -32.22
CA ARG A 741 8.50 9.54 -30.78
C ARG A 741 7.09 10.09 -30.59
N VAL A 742 6.66 11.04 -31.43
CA VAL A 742 5.31 11.63 -31.37
C VAL A 742 4.28 10.75 -32.10
N CYS A 743 4.52 10.37 -33.34
CA CYS A 743 3.50 9.65 -34.12
C CYS A 743 3.33 8.21 -33.62
N LEU A 744 4.42 7.44 -33.56
CA LEU A 744 4.35 6.03 -33.16
C LEU A 744 4.10 5.87 -31.65
N GLY A 745 4.57 6.81 -30.82
CA GLY A 745 4.29 6.80 -29.38
C GLY A 745 2.80 6.91 -29.04
N PHE A 746 2.02 7.66 -29.83
CA PHE A 746 0.56 7.76 -29.66
C PHE A 746 -0.20 6.62 -30.35
N LEU A 747 0.34 6.05 -31.43
CA LEU A 747 -0.28 4.94 -32.17
C LEU A 747 -0.10 3.58 -31.47
N THR A 748 1.05 3.35 -30.84
CA THR A 748 1.43 2.06 -30.24
C THR A 748 0.43 1.55 -29.18
N PRO A 749 -0.14 2.40 -28.29
CA PRO A 749 -1.16 1.98 -27.33
C PRO A 749 -2.49 1.48 -27.94
N PHE A 750 -2.81 1.88 -29.18
CA PHE A 750 -4.04 1.42 -29.86
C PHE A 750 -3.93 0.00 -30.42
N PHE A 751 -2.72 -0.55 -30.50
CA PHE A 751 -2.54 -1.95 -30.89
C PHE A 751 -2.79 -2.86 -29.68
N ASN A 752 -3.80 -3.74 -29.78
CA ASN A 752 -4.11 -4.79 -28.79
C ASN A 752 -2.92 -5.74 -28.47
N ARG A 753 -1.78 -5.61 -29.17
CA ARG A 753 -0.55 -6.40 -29.00
C ARG A 753 0.70 -5.50 -29.10
N GLN A 754 0.94 -4.68 -28.07
CA GLN A 754 2.12 -3.78 -27.97
C GLN A 754 3.47 -4.46 -28.30
N ARG A 755 3.66 -5.72 -27.88
CA ARG A 755 4.86 -6.53 -28.19
C ARG A 755 5.08 -6.74 -29.69
N LEU A 756 4.01 -6.90 -30.46
CA LEU A 756 4.09 -7.11 -31.91
C LEU A 756 4.53 -5.82 -32.63
N ALA A 757 4.07 -4.66 -32.17
CA ALA A 757 4.47 -3.37 -32.74
C ALA A 757 5.99 -3.13 -32.58
N VAL A 758 6.54 -3.38 -31.39
CA VAL A 758 7.98 -3.24 -31.12
C VAL A 758 8.83 -4.17 -31.99
N LEU A 759 8.41 -5.44 -32.17
CA LEU A 759 9.11 -6.38 -33.05
C LEU A 759 9.08 -5.94 -34.52
N LEU A 760 7.98 -5.35 -34.98
CA LEU A 760 7.87 -4.80 -36.32
C LEU A 760 8.80 -3.59 -36.50
N TYR A 761 8.84 -2.67 -35.53
CA TYR A 761 9.75 -1.51 -35.57
C TYR A 761 11.21 -1.95 -35.66
N LEU A 762 11.63 -2.91 -34.83
CA LEU A 762 12.99 -3.47 -34.87
C LEU A 762 13.30 -4.13 -36.23
N GLY A 763 12.36 -4.87 -36.81
CA GLY A 763 12.50 -5.44 -38.15
C GLY A 763 12.66 -4.37 -39.24
N CYS A 764 11.89 -3.29 -39.17
CA CYS A 764 12.03 -2.13 -40.05
C CYS A 764 13.40 -1.45 -39.89
N CYS A 765 13.89 -1.26 -38.66
CA CYS A 765 15.20 -0.67 -38.41
C CYS A 765 16.34 -1.49 -39.03
N ILE A 766 16.32 -2.81 -38.87
CA ILE A 766 17.33 -3.70 -39.47
C ILE A 766 17.31 -3.57 -41.00
N PHE A 767 16.12 -3.63 -41.60
CA PHE A 767 15.98 -3.50 -43.06
C PHE A 767 16.47 -2.13 -43.58
N LEU A 768 16.10 -1.04 -42.91
CA LEU A 768 16.48 0.32 -43.29
C LEU A 768 17.97 0.59 -43.08
N HIS A 769 18.57 0.00 -42.05
CA HIS A 769 20.02 0.09 -41.83
C HIS A 769 20.80 -0.67 -42.92
N ILE A 770 20.39 -1.89 -43.27
CA ILE A 770 20.97 -2.63 -44.41
C ILE A 770 20.83 -1.82 -45.70
N THR A 771 19.66 -1.20 -45.93
CA THR A 771 19.42 -0.35 -47.10
C THR A 771 20.35 0.86 -47.12
N PHE A 772 20.52 1.55 -45.99
CA PHE A 772 21.45 2.67 -45.85
C PHE A 772 22.89 2.28 -46.23
N CYS A 773 23.33 1.09 -45.87
CA CYS A 773 24.70 0.66 -46.15
C CYS A 773 24.94 0.25 -47.61
N ILE A 774 23.93 -0.32 -48.28
CA ILE A 774 24.04 -0.83 -49.66
C ILE A 774 23.76 0.25 -50.70
N VAL A 775 22.80 1.15 -50.44
CA VAL A 775 22.32 2.11 -51.43
C VAL A 775 23.28 3.31 -51.55
N HIS A 776 23.64 3.64 -52.79
CA HIS A 776 24.54 4.75 -53.13
C HIS A 776 23.80 6.01 -53.64
N ASP A 777 22.48 5.90 -53.89
CA ASP A 777 21.65 7.04 -54.27
C ASP A 777 21.34 7.91 -53.04
N LEU A 778 21.67 9.20 -53.14
CA LEU A 778 21.56 10.15 -52.03
C LEU A 778 20.11 10.33 -51.54
N ARG A 779 19.10 10.26 -52.43
CA ARG A 779 17.70 10.47 -52.05
C ARG A 779 17.16 9.28 -51.28
N LEU A 780 17.46 8.07 -51.75
CA LEU A 780 17.12 6.83 -51.06
C LEU A 780 17.87 6.69 -49.74
N LEU A 781 19.12 7.19 -49.67
CA LEU A 781 19.91 7.23 -48.45
C LEU A 781 19.24 8.12 -47.38
N VAL A 782 18.91 9.37 -47.74
CA VAL A 782 18.22 10.32 -46.83
C VAL A 782 16.89 9.74 -46.35
N LEU A 783 16.10 9.15 -47.25
CA LEU A 783 14.83 8.51 -46.90
C LEU A 783 15.03 7.34 -45.93
N SER A 784 16.02 6.48 -46.19
CA SER A 784 16.29 5.29 -45.37
C SER A 784 16.75 5.68 -43.96
N VAL A 785 17.62 6.70 -43.85
CA VAL A 785 18.11 7.22 -42.57
C VAL A 785 17.01 7.95 -41.79
N THR A 786 16.17 8.73 -42.47
CA THR A 786 15.01 9.40 -41.84
C THR A 786 14.02 8.37 -41.27
N LEU A 787 13.69 7.35 -42.06
CA LEU A 787 12.78 6.28 -41.62
C LEU A 787 13.41 5.40 -40.54
N LEU A 788 14.73 5.17 -40.59
CA LEU A 788 15.46 4.47 -39.54
C LEU A 788 15.31 5.21 -38.21
N GLY A 789 15.52 6.53 -38.20
CA GLY A 789 15.23 7.36 -37.03
C GLY A 789 13.77 7.22 -36.58
N PHE A 790 12.81 7.33 -37.50
CA PHE A 790 11.37 7.25 -37.21
C PHE A 790 10.96 5.96 -36.49
N PHE A 791 11.45 4.80 -36.92
CA PHE A 791 11.13 3.51 -36.28
C PHE A 791 11.95 3.25 -35.01
N LEU A 792 13.13 3.85 -34.84
CA LEU A 792 13.87 3.82 -33.58
C LEU A 792 13.16 4.66 -32.50
N GLY A 793 12.60 5.80 -32.89
CA GLY A 793 11.97 6.79 -32.01
C GLY A 793 11.17 6.26 -30.81
N PRO A 794 10.15 5.39 -30.99
CA PRO A 794 9.31 4.95 -29.88
C PRO A 794 10.01 4.01 -28.88
N LEU A 795 11.14 3.40 -29.22
CA LEU A 795 11.71 2.29 -28.43
C LEU A 795 12.23 2.71 -27.05
N TYR A 796 12.81 3.91 -26.90
CA TYR A 796 13.28 4.39 -25.60
C TYR A 796 12.14 4.72 -24.64
N PRO A 797 11.15 5.58 -25.00
CA PRO A 797 10.00 5.84 -24.12
C PRO A 797 9.23 4.57 -23.76
N GLU A 798 9.05 3.65 -24.71
CA GLU A 798 8.37 2.38 -24.49
C GLU A 798 9.12 1.48 -23.50
N ALA A 799 10.45 1.45 -23.54
CA ALA A 799 11.27 0.71 -22.58
C ALA A 799 11.15 1.29 -21.16
N VAL A 800 11.15 2.62 -21.02
CA VAL A 800 10.95 3.31 -19.73
C VAL A 800 9.53 3.05 -19.19
N ILE A 801 8.50 3.10 -20.05
CA ILE A 801 7.11 2.79 -19.67
C ILE A 801 6.98 1.32 -19.26
N ALA A 802 7.59 0.40 -20.00
CA ALA A 802 7.61 -1.02 -19.64
C ALA A 802 8.29 -1.24 -18.29
N GLN A 803 9.37 -0.51 -18.00
CA GLN A 803 10.05 -0.57 -16.70
C GLN A 803 9.17 -0.07 -15.56
N ALA A 804 8.50 1.07 -15.74
CA ALA A 804 7.57 1.62 -14.75
C ALA A 804 6.37 0.68 -14.48
N LYS A 805 5.90 -0.07 -15.50
CA LYS A 805 4.84 -1.08 -15.33
C LYS A 805 5.30 -2.34 -14.60
N LEU A 806 6.59 -2.67 -14.64
CA LEU A 806 7.16 -3.91 -14.09
C LEU A 806 7.76 -3.74 -12.69
N LEU A 807 7.77 -2.52 -12.15
CA LEU A 807 8.41 -2.19 -10.87
C LEU A 807 7.45 -1.50 -9.89
N PRO A 808 7.65 -1.67 -8.57
CA PRO A 808 6.97 -0.87 -7.55
C PRO A 808 7.30 0.63 -7.70
N LYS A 809 6.32 1.51 -7.42
CA LYS A 809 6.47 2.98 -7.56
C LYS A 809 7.67 3.54 -6.79
N SER A 810 7.95 2.99 -5.60
CA SER A 810 9.10 3.37 -4.75
C SER A 810 10.47 3.15 -5.40
N LEU A 811 10.56 2.29 -6.42
CA LEU A 811 11.79 1.97 -7.14
C LEU A 811 11.86 2.62 -8.53
N HIS A 812 10.82 3.33 -8.98
CA HIS A 812 10.75 3.90 -10.33
C HIS A 812 11.91 4.85 -10.61
N VAL A 813 12.11 5.85 -9.74
CA VAL A 813 13.16 6.87 -9.90
C VAL A 813 14.54 6.23 -10.02
N ALA A 814 14.84 5.28 -9.13
CA ALA A 814 16.16 4.65 -9.06
C ALA A 814 16.41 3.67 -10.21
N ALA A 815 15.40 2.89 -10.60
CA ALA A 815 15.51 1.93 -11.70
C ALA A 815 15.55 2.61 -13.06
N VAL A 816 14.71 3.63 -13.28
CA VAL A 816 14.73 4.46 -14.49
C VAL A 816 16.05 5.22 -14.56
N GLY A 817 16.49 5.87 -13.47
CA GLY A 817 17.78 6.55 -13.41
C GLY A 817 18.97 5.63 -13.72
N PHE A 818 18.96 4.38 -13.23
CA PHE A 818 19.98 3.39 -13.57
C PHE A 818 19.90 2.95 -15.04
N ALA A 819 18.70 2.75 -15.57
CA ALA A 819 18.51 2.35 -16.96
C ALA A 819 18.86 3.45 -17.96
N CYS A 820 18.56 4.72 -17.64
CA CYS A 820 19.04 5.89 -18.38
C CYS A 820 20.57 5.94 -18.34
N ALA A 821 21.20 5.74 -17.18
CA ALA A 821 22.66 5.74 -17.05
C ALA A 821 23.34 4.63 -17.87
N LEU A 822 22.77 3.41 -17.91
CA LEU A 822 23.25 2.36 -18.81
C LEU A 822 22.94 2.66 -20.28
N GLY A 823 21.79 3.27 -20.60
CA GLY A 823 21.51 3.77 -21.94
C GLY A 823 22.63 4.71 -22.42
N SER A 824 22.94 5.73 -21.63
CA SER A 824 24.03 6.68 -21.93
C SER A 824 25.39 5.98 -22.02
N ALA A 825 25.66 4.98 -21.17
CA ALA A 825 26.86 4.16 -21.29
C ALA A 825 26.97 3.49 -22.66
N GLY A 826 25.86 2.94 -23.17
CA GLY A 826 25.77 2.41 -24.53
C GLY A 826 26.06 3.47 -25.59
N GLY A 827 25.39 4.61 -25.47
CA GLY A 827 25.56 5.79 -26.34
C GLY A 827 26.97 6.38 -26.34
N SER A 828 27.77 6.11 -25.31
CA SER A 828 29.18 6.50 -25.24
C SER A 828 30.14 5.41 -25.76
N VAL A 829 29.89 4.15 -25.40
CA VAL A 829 30.79 3.03 -25.68
C VAL A 829 30.76 2.64 -27.15
N PHE A 830 29.57 2.54 -27.77
CA PHE A 830 29.43 2.05 -29.14
C PHE A 830 30.05 3.01 -30.18
N PRO A 831 29.83 4.34 -30.11
CA PRO A 831 30.50 5.27 -31.02
C PRO A 831 32.02 5.28 -30.83
N PHE A 832 32.51 5.15 -29.59
CA PHE A 832 33.94 5.06 -29.32
C PHE A 832 34.57 3.80 -29.93
N ILE A 833 33.95 2.63 -29.71
CA ILE A 833 34.40 1.36 -30.32
C ILE A 833 34.43 1.50 -31.84
N THR A 834 33.39 2.10 -32.42
CA THR A 834 33.32 2.37 -33.86
C THR A 834 34.52 3.21 -34.33
N GLY A 835 34.86 4.30 -33.63
CA GLY A 835 36.04 5.11 -33.96
C GLY A 835 37.37 4.38 -33.78
N ALA A 836 37.49 3.51 -32.78
CA ALA A 836 38.67 2.68 -32.57
C ALA A 836 38.85 1.64 -33.68
N ILE A 837 37.78 0.99 -34.12
CA ILE A 837 37.79 0.04 -35.24
C ILE A 837 38.05 0.79 -36.55
N ALA A 838 37.43 1.97 -36.75
CA ALA A 838 37.62 2.79 -37.94
C ALA A 838 39.07 3.24 -38.13
N LYS A 839 39.83 3.45 -37.04
CA LYS A 839 41.27 3.72 -37.12
C LYS A 839 42.07 2.57 -37.73
N GLY A 840 41.72 1.31 -37.42
CA GLY A 840 42.43 0.13 -37.89
C GLY A 840 41.99 -0.36 -39.28
N TYR A 841 40.71 -0.22 -39.61
CA TYR A 841 40.09 -0.82 -40.80
C TYR A 841 39.42 0.20 -41.75
N GLY A 842 39.51 1.49 -41.44
CA GLY A 842 38.84 2.58 -42.17
C GLY A 842 37.35 2.72 -41.80
N ILE A 843 36.74 3.84 -42.18
CA ILE A 843 35.35 4.20 -41.84
C ILE A 843 34.29 3.25 -42.47
N ASN A 844 34.72 2.35 -43.38
CA ASN A 844 33.90 1.28 -43.96
C ASN A 844 33.28 0.33 -42.94
N VAL A 845 33.82 0.29 -41.72
CA VAL A 845 33.35 -0.56 -40.60
C VAL A 845 31.93 -0.25 -40.12
N LEU A 846 31.38 0.89 -40.56
CA LEU A 846 29.99 1.30 -40.34
C LEU A 846 28.99 0.61 -41.29
N GLN A 847 29.47 -0.16 -42.27
CA GLN A 847 28.64 -1.06 -43.08
C GLN A 847 28.53 -2.42 -42.36
N PRO A 848 27.35 -3.10 -42.35
CA PRO A 848 27.26 -4.46 -41.86
C PRO A 848 28.20 -5.33 -42.71
N ILE A 849 29.19 -5.93 -42.05
CA ILE A 849 30.03 -6.98 -42.63
C ILE A 849 29.23 -8.28 -42.66
#